data_AF-A0AAQ0R7B3-F1
#
_entry.id   AF-A0AAQ0R7B3-F1
#
_cell.length_a   1.000
_cell.length_b   1.000
_cell.length_c   1.000
_cell.angle_alpha   90.00
_cell.angle_beta   90.00
_cell.angle_gamma   90.00
#
_symmetry.space_group_name_H-M   'P 1'
#
loop_
_entity.id
_entity.type
_entity.pdbx_description
1 polymer ?
#
loop_
_entity_poly.entity_id
_entity_poly.type
_entity_poly.pdbx_seq_one_letter_code
_entity_poly.pdbx_strand_id
1 'polypeptide(L)'
;MKKSKKFFIRICLSTGILASATLLTACFGTSAKHVKANYKVTAEAIPDYQSKNAPISSYWMPDKFLEWSAENDKDLVYNQSREPLTKRISPDKLSPSNQNQNKKTKIVALSMMNSQTSGNPSRGTTKFESYTFDYWQYIDTLVYWGGSSGEGIIVTPSADVIDEAHSNGVPVLGTIFLPPKEYGGKVDWVKTMLKKDEQGQYPFASQMVKVAKTYGFEGWFINEETQGLNADDAANMKALIQQVKKEDSSLQIMWYDAMTKDGKVDWQNQLNDQNATFVQDKAADAMFLNFWWTQNNLADQKLLEKSNLYAKNHNIDPYNIYAGIDVQAKDVQTPVKWNLLEKGNQATQTSIGLYAASATYTNASNWDDFQNRESAFWVNQKADPRQVDHSVNESWTGLSKYVLEKSAISGNEFNTNFNLGNGYNYFKAGQKISEMDWNDRSLAGILPSYRWIFDNEGKNKISPSFDFANAYNGGNSLKFMAEHLDAGKSSNITLFATDLKIDKGAKFSVSMLSDQALKVSAILELANGQKVSIAGDKSLTENWSEISFDVKKFEGQTIKKIGLSIKSDQAMDFKGINLGEMTLTNGQKVAPIALSDAKVTDEAFEEEGTVGGFRLSWKSDANKNNFSTYEIYQLNDDGNKEFLGASNINAFFVNALKRGKNINSTKFEIVPINKAGESGHSVTTSVKWPDNSLAKAAFVADKTLVTIGEKVTLMNQSNLASVKYKWEIDGASPATSTEKNPQVSFDKAGSYSVKLTAINEKGQEDSVTQTELITVIDQPVELTNFALNQSVQVDSFTNESESGPKAVDGKLNTKWCAVGPGKHNITIDLGKSEKINQVLIDHAQKGGESPDMNTSDYTIEISKDNQNWTEVVNVKKNKLGETKDSFKQTEARYVRITATKPTQGADTAVRLYEIQVLGQKNS
;
A
#
# COMPACT_ATOMS: atom_id res chain seq x y z
N MET A 1 34.39 -54.17 18.76
CA MET A 1 33.84 -55.54 18.93
C MET A 1 32.58 -55.48 19.78
N LYS A 2 31.50 -56.11 19.28
CA LYS A 2 30.31 -56.66 19.99
C LYS A 2 29.62 -55.77 21.05
N LYS A 3 28.45 -55.19 20.75
CA LYS A 3 27.09 -55.79 20.73
C LYS A 3 26.39 -55.79 22.11
N SER A 4 25.25 -55.09 22.11
CA SER A 4 23.95 -55.51 22.68
C SER A 4 23.78 -55.39 24.20
N LYS A 5 22.59 -55.21 24.80
CA LYS A 5 21.21 -54.90 24.39
C LYS A 5 20.40 -54.91 25.71
N LYS A 6 19.22 -54.24 25.70
CA LYS A 6 18.02 -54.50 26.53
C LYS A 6 18.05 -54.03 28.01
N PHE A 7 16.94 -53.66 28.67
CA PHE A 7 15.58 -53.15 28.36
C PHE A 7 14.87 -52.95 29.73
N PHE A 8 13.74 -52.21 29.74
CA PHE A 8 12.71 -51.98 30.79
C PHE A 8 12.94 -50.81 31.80
N ILE A 9 12.16 -49.69 31.85
CA ILE A 9 10.70 -49.44 32.04
C ILE A 9 10.29 -49.81 33.49
N ARG A 10 9.70 -48.99 34.39
CA ARG A 10 8.88 -47.75 34.35
C ARG A 10 8.63 -47.23 35.81
N ILE A 11 8.15 -45.96 35.94
CA ILE A 11 7.16 -45.42 36.92
C ILE A 11 7.65 -45.24 38.38
N CYS A 12 7.39 -44.17 39.15
CA CYS A 12 6.73 -42.85 39.01
C CYS A 12 6.95 -42.03 40.31
N LEU A 13 6.55 -40.74 40.26
CA LEU A 13 6.08 -39.87 41.37
C LEU A 13 7.17 -39.37 42.35
N SER A 14 7.68 -38.15 42.19
CA SER A 14 7.12 -36.85 42.64
C SER A 14 7.16 -36.65 44.16
N THR A 15 7.96 -35.67 44.61
CA THR A 15 7.60 -34.56 45.53
C THR A 15 8.87 -33.84 45.96
N GLY A 16 8.90 -32.52 45.86
CA GLY A 16 9.99 -31.70 46.38
C GLY A 16 9.68 -30.21 46.25
N ILE A 17 8.92 -29.69 47.22
CA ILE A 17 8.63 -28.27 47.41
C ILE A 17 9.70 -27.63 48.31
N LEU A 18 10.22 -26.49 47.84
CA LEU A 18 10.83 -25.34 48.50
C LEU A 18 11.85 -25.52 49.65
N ALA A 19 13.04 -24.91 49.48
CA ALA A 19 13.40 -23.73 50.27
C ALA A 19 14.62 -22.98 49.67
N SER A 20 14.46 -21.66 49.66
CA SER A 20 15.34 -20.56 49.28
C SER A 20 16.72 -20.52 49.95
N ALA A 21 17.74 -20.09 49.20
CA ALA A 21 18.90 -19.38 49.75
C ALA A 21 19.35 -18.27 48.78
N THR A 22 19.23 -17.04 49.24
CA THR A 22 19.70 -15.79 48.65
C THR A 22 21.23 -15.72 48.63
N LEU A 23 21.80 -15.26 47.52
CA LEU A 23 23.14 -14.65 47.49
C LEU A 23 23.13 -13.47 46.51
N LEU A 24 23.14 -12.27 47.09
CA LEU A 24 23.55 -11.03 46.43
C LEU A 24 25.07 -11.07 46.22
N THR A 25 25.53 -10.79 45.00
CA THR A 25 26.80 -10.10 44.77
C THR A 25 26.82 -9.35 43.43
N ALA A 26 26.93 -8.03 43.56
CA ALA A 26 27.73 -7.08 42.80
C ALA A 26 27.55 -6.91 41.28
N CYS A 27 27.02 -5.72 40.96
CA CYS A 27 27.09 -5.00 39.70
C CYS A 27 28.48 -4.97 39.05
N PHE A 28 28.57 -5.46 37.81
CA PHE A 28 29.38 -4.86 36.75
C PHE A 28 28.62 -5.00 35.44
N GLY A 29 28.48 -3.89 34.71
CA GLY A 29 27.74 -3.81 33.46
C GLY A 29 28.35 -4.73 32.40
N THR A 30 27.64 -5.78 32.07
CA THR A 30 27.87 -6.58 30.87
C THR A 30 26.90 -6.09 29.81
N SER A 31 27.46 -5.66 28.68
CA SER A 31 26.74 -5.54 27.40
C SER A 31 25.84 -6.75 27.23
N ALA A 32 24.55 -6.53 26.96
CA ALA A 32 23.60 -7.59 26.66
C ALA A 32 24.18 -8.45 25.54
N LYS A 33 24.64 -9.67 25.87
CA LYS A 33 24.97 -10.66 24.87
C LYS A 33 23.66 -11.01 24.17
N HIS A 34 23.46 -10.51 22.95
CA HIS A 34 22.45 -11.05 22.06
C HIS A 34 22.66 -12.57 21.97
N VAL A 35 21.76 -13.34 22.58
CA VAL A 35 21.64 -14.77 22.28
C VAL A 35 21.35 -14.82 20.78
N LYS A 36 22.28 -15.33 19.96
CA LYS A 36 22.02 -15.58 18.53
C LYS A 36 20.83 -16.53 18.46
N ALA A 37 19.65 -16.00 18.19
CA ALA A 37 18.51 -16.83 17.85
C ALA A 37 18.81 -17.54 16.52
N ASN A 38 18.38 -18.79 16.39
CA ASN A 38 18.53 -19.54 15.15
C ASN A 38 17.47 -19.06 14.16
N TYR A 39 17.79 -18.01 13.40
CA TYR A 39 16.98 -17.57 12.26
C TYR A 39 17.33 -18.40 11.04
N LYS A 40 16.30 -18.94 10.39
CA LYS A 40 16.40 -19.36 9.00
C LYS A 40 15.99 -18.17 8.15
N VAL A 41 16.82 -17.80 7.19
CA VAL A 41 16.51 -16.70 6.27
C VAL A 41 15.22 -17.06 5.54
N THR A 42 14.23 -16.17 5.65
CA THR A 42 12.93 -16.36 4.98
C THR A 42 13.11 -16.10 3.50
N ALA A 43 12.64 -17.02 2.67
CA ALA A 43 12.72 -16.90 1.22
C ALA A 43 11.79 -15.79 0.69
N GLU A 44 12.01 -15.40 -0.56
CA GLU A 44 11.15 -14.48 -1.31
C GLU A 44 9.66 -14.89 -1.25
N ALA A 45 8.78 -13.89 -1.22
CA ALA A 45 7.34 -14.09 -1.29
C ALA A 45 6.90 -14.66 -2.64
N ILE A 46 5.65 -15.13 -2.72
CA ILE A 46 5.02 -15.45 -4.01
C ILE A 46 4.82 -14.12 -4.76
N PRO A 47 5.46 -13.92 -5.92
CA PRO A 47 5.36 -12.65 -6.65
C PRO A 47 3.90 -12.37 -7.05
N ASP A 48 3.49 -11.11 -6.93
CA ASP A 48 2.17 -10.61 -7.36
C ASP A 48 0.96 -11.37 -6.81
N TYR A 49 1.10 -11.94 -5.61
CA TYR A 49 0.02 -12.68 -4.96
C TYR A 49 -0.55 -11.92 -3.76
N GLN A 50 -1.85 -11.66 -3.78
CA GLN A 50 -2.59 -11.10 -2.64
C GLN A 50 -3.73 -12.05 -2.27
N SER A 51 -3.74 -12.53 -1.04
CA SER A 51 -4.80 -13.41 -0.57
C SER A 51 -6.14 -12.67 -0.45
N LYS A 52 -7.24 -13.35 -0.76
CA LYS A 52 -8.61 -12.79 -0.83
C LYS A 52 -9.10 -12.10 0.45
N ASN A 53 -8.52 -12.43 1.60
CA ASN A 53 -8.88 -11.82 2.88
C ASN A 53 -7.91 -10.72 3.34
N ALA A 54 -7.06 -10.21 2.44
CA ALA A 54 -6.21 -9.06 2.74
C ALA A 54 -7.06 -7.86 3.23
N PRO A 55 -6.63 -7.15 4.28
CA PRO A 55 -7.31 -5.94 4.72
C PRO A 55 -7.05 -4.82 3.71
N ILE A 56 -8.11 -4.08 3.38
CA ILE A 56 -8.05 -2.98 2.40
C ILE A 56 -8.36 -1.63 3.06
N SER A 57 -7.67 -0.58 2.60
CA SER A 57 -7.98 0.80 2.98
C SER A 57 -9.38 1.17 2.48
N SER A 58 -10.09 1.96 3.26
CA SER A 58 -11.50 2.23 3.00
C SER A 58 -11.71 3.32 1.94
N TYR A 59 -12.75 3.11 1.14
CA TYR A 59 -13.27 4.05 0.16
C TYR A 59 -14.77 3.83 -0.01
N TRP A 60 -15.51 4.87 -0.37
CA TRP A 60 -16.97 4.79 -0.47
C TRP A 60 -17.58 5.67 -1.56
N MET A 61 -18.77 5.26 -2.00
CA MET A 61 -19.78 6.17 -2.53
C MET A 61 -20.60 6.79 -1.37
N PRO A 62 -21.26 7.95 -1.57
CA PRO A 62 -21.90 8.68 -0.46
C PRO A 62 -22.88 7.86 0.40
N ASP A 63 -23.73 7.02 -0.21
CA ASP A 63 -24.69 6.21 0.55
C ASP A 63 -23.97 5.17 1.44
N LYS A 64 -22.93 4.52 0.90
CA LYS A 64 -22.12 3.54 1.66
C LYS A 64 -21.29 4.20 2.74
N PHE A 65 -20.86 5.44 2.53
CA PHE A 65 -20.21 6.22 3.57
C PHE A 65 -21.13 6.48 4.75
N LEU A 66 -22.40 6.86 4.49
CA LEU A 66 -23.41 7.09 5.52
C LEU A 66 -23.79 5.79 6.28
N GLU A 67 -23.75 4.64 5.60
CA GLU A 67 -24.01 3.32 6.21
C GLU A 67 -22.84 2.80 7.07
N TRP A 68 -21.62 3.32 6.88
CA TRP A 68 -20.44 2.77 7.55
C TRP A 68 -20.50 2.88 9.08
N SER A 69 -20.06 1.82 9.74
CA SER A 69 -19.94 1.74 11.20
C SER A 69 -18.71 0.94 11.61
N ALA A 70 -17.95 1.45 12.58
CA ALA A 70 -16.78 0.78 13.14
C ALA A 70 -17.05 -0.67 13.62
N GLU A 71 -18.24 -0.93 14.18
CA GLU A 71 -18.59 -2.25 14.72
C GLU A 71 -18.67 -3.36 13.65
N ASN A 72 -18.98 -2.98 12.41
CA ASN A 72 -19.15 -3.92 11.29
C ASN A 72 -17.94 -3.94 10.34
N ASP A 73 -16.92 -3.12 10.61
CA ASP A 73 -15.73 -3.02 9.77
C ASP A 73 -14.66 -4.01 10.25
N LYS A 74 -14.56 -5.15 9.54
CA LYS A 74 -13.56 -6.18 9.80
C LYS A 74 -12.11 -5.73 9.56
N ASP A 75 -11.91 -4.65 8.80
CA ASP A 75 -10.60 -4.11 8.45
C ASP A 75 -10.20 -2.97 9.39
N LEU A 76 -11.09 -2.53 10.29
CA LEU A 76 -10.89 -1.41 11.20
C LEU A 76 -9.56 -1.45 11.95
N VAL A 77 -9.19 -2.59 12.53
CA VAL A 77 -7.93 -2.71 13.30
C VAL A 77 -6.69 -2.43 12.44
N TYR A 78 -6.78 -2.68 11.13
CA TYR A 78 -5.72 -2.40 10.16
C TYR A 78 -5.79 -0.97 9.63
N ASN A 79 -7.00 -0.40 9.47
CA ASN A 79 -7.22 0.96 8.96
C ASN A 79 -7.08 2.06 10.01
N GLN A 80 -7.03 1.71 11.30
CA GLN A 80 -6.82 2.67 12.38
C GLN A 80 -5.32 2.97 12.58
N SER A 81 -4.96 4.24 12.59
CA SER A 81 -3.64 4.73 12.99
C SER A 81 -3.39 4.44 14.47
N ARG A 82 -2.14 4.08 14.81
CA ARG A 82 -1.69 3.97 16.20
C ARG A 82 -0.87 5.18 16.63
N GLU A 83 -0.21 5.84 15.69
CA GLU A 83 0.69 6.94 15.98
C GLU A 83 -0.10 8.26 16.13
N PRO A 84 -0.07 8.91 17.29
CA PRO A 84 -0.65 10.23 17.42
C PRO A 84 0.18 11.27 16.65
N LEU A 85 -0.47 12.30 16.11
CA LEU A 85 0.21 13.40 15.44
C LEU A 85 1.26 14.06 16.34
N THR A 86 2.54 13.89 15.98
CA THR A 86 3.67 14.43 16.76
C THR A 86 3.76 15.94 16.61
N LYS A 87 3.97 16.64 17.72
CA LYS A 87 4.18 18.08 17.68
C LYS A 87 5.58 18.41 17.16
N ARG A 88 5.64 19.23 16.10
CA ARG A 88 6.90 19.78 15.58
C ARG A 88 7.49 20.86 16.49
N ILE A 89 8.81 21.01 16.42
CA ILE A 89 9.54 22.11 17.03
C ILE A 89 8.99 23.43 16.46
N SER A 90 8.78 24.41 17.34
CA SER A 90 8.34 25.74 16.90
C SER A 90 9.33 26.33 15.88
N PRO A 91 8.85 26.90 14.75
CA PRO A 91 9.71 27.56 13.76
C PRO A 91 10.65 28.61 14.36
N ASP A 92 10.30 29.21 15.50
CA ASP A 92 11.15 30.20 16.18
C ASP A 92 12.41 29.63 16.84
N LYS A 93 12.42 28.31 17.08
CA LYS A 93 13.58 27.59 17.60
C LYS A 93 14.44 26.96 16.50
N LEU A 94 14.04 27.12 15.24
CA LEU A 94 14.71 26.58 14.07
C LEU A 94 15.38 27.71 13.28
N SER A 95 16.50 27.39 12.64
CA SER A 95 17.31 28.34 11.89
C SER A 95 17.22 28.04 10.40
N PRO A 96 16.97 29.04 9.53
CA PRO A 96 17.02 28.87 8.09
C PRO A 96 18.37 28.32 7.59
N SER A 97 18.33 27.39 6.64
CA SER A 97 19.50 26.88 5.91
C SER A 97 20.01 27.88 4.87
N ASN A 98 19.12 28.70 4.31
CA ASN A 98 19.45 29.72 3.32
C ASN A 98 18.70 31.03 3.56
N GLN A 99 19.10 32.07 2.83
CA GLN A 99 18.59 33.43 3.00
C GLN A 99 17.20 33.66 2.40
N ASN A 100 16.59 32.71 1.70
CA ASN A 100 15.28 32.87 1.05
C ASN A 100 14.15 32.20 1.85
N GLN A 101 14.51 31.21 2.68
CA GLN A 101 13.56 30.51 3.53
C GLN A 101 12.86 31.47 4.50
N ASN A 102 11.58 31.18 4.74
CA ASN A 102 10.80 31.90 5.74
C ASN A 102 9.91 30.96 6.54
N LYS A 103 9.54 31.43 7.74
CA LYS A 103 8.81 30.64 8.73
C LYS A 103 7.30 30.55 8.49
N LYS A 104 6.76 31.28 7.50
CA LYS A 104 5.31 31.43 7.28
C LYS A 104 4.80 30.63 6.10
N THR A 105 5.62 30.48 5.05
CA THR A 105 5.24 29.75 3.84
C THR A 105 5.04 28.29 4.18
N LYS A 106 3.88 27.77 3.80
CA LYS A 106 3.52 26.37 4.00
C LYS A 106 3.51 25.62 2.67
N ILE A 107 3.61 24.30 2.74
CA ILE A 107 3.36 23.43 1.59
C ILE A 107 2.26 22.43 1.93
N VAL A 108 1.27 22.32 1.06
CA VAL A 108 0.38 21.14 1.01
C VAL A 108 0.78 20.27 -0.18
N ALA A 109 0.90 18.97 0.06
CA ALA A 109 1.14 17.99 -0.99
C ALA A 109 -0.10 17.12 -1.18
N LEU A 110 -0.73 17.21 -2.36
CA LEU A 110 -1.73 16.24 -2.81
C LEU A 110 -0.95 15.11 -3.49
N SER A 111 -0.88 13.96 -2.84
CA SER A 111 -0.04 12.85 -3.28
C SER A 111 -0.84 11.57 -3.44
N MET A 112 -0.64 10.88 -4.56
CA MET A 112 -1.14 9.51 -4.76
C MET A 112 -0.21 8.57 -4.01
N MET A 113 -0.47 8.40 -2.71
CA MET A 113 0.39 7.59 -1.85
C MET A 113 0.30 6.09 -2.17
N ASN A 114 -0.79 5.66 -2.81
CA ASN A 114 -1.00 4.31 -3.30
C ASN A 114 -1.42 4.36 -4.78
N SER A 115 -1.26 3.24 -5.49
CA SER A 115 -1.37 3.20 -6.96
C SER A 115 -2.79 3.32 -7.51
N GLN A 116 -3.82 2.97 -6.73
CA GLN A 116 -5.23 3.00 -7.11
C GLN A 116 -6.08 3.54 -5.96
N THR A 117 -7.41 3.69 -6.12
CA THR A 117 -8.30 4.03 -5.00
C THR A 117 -8.78 2.77 -4.28
N SER A 118 -9.23 1.80 -5.06
CA SER A 118 -9.74 0.52 -4.59
C SER A 118 -8.62 -0.52 -4.45
N GLY A 119 -8.83 -1.49 -3.55
CA GLY A 119 -7.89 -2.61 -3.38
C GLY A 119 -6.56 -2.25 -2.68
N ASN A 120 -6.38 -0.99 -2.28
CA ASN A 120 -5.19 -0.57 -1.55
C ASN A 120 -5.05 -1.35 -0.24
N PRO A 121 -3.85 -1.85 0.10
CA PRO A 121 -3.61 -2.48 1.38
C PRO A 121 -3.84 -1.47 2.51
N SER A 122 -4.48 -1.91 3.60
CA SER A 122 -4.60 -1.08 4.82
C SER A 122 -3.25 -0.69 5.39
N ARG A 123 -2.32 -1.66 5.41
CA ARG A 123 -0.96 -1.57 5.94
C ARG A 123 -0.06 -2.56 5.22
N GLY A 124 0.92 -2.02 4.50
CA GLY A 124 2.02 -2.77 3.91
C GLY A 124 1.66 -3.92 2.95
N THR A 125 2.66 -4.42 2.25
CA THR A 125 2.57 -5.61 1.39
C THR A 125 3.90 -6.35 1.36
N THR A 126 3.90 -7.53 0.76
CA THR A 126 5.11 -8.31 0.44
C THR A 126 5.70 -7.89 -0.92
N LYS A 127 5.78 -6.58 -1.19
CA LYS A 127 6.37 -5.98 -2.40
C LYS A 127 7.28 -4.83 -2.01
N PHE A 128 8.32 -4.57 -2.80
CA PHE A 128 9.21 -3.45 -2.58
C PHE A 128 8.55 -2.11 -2.97
N GLU A 129 7.77 -2.14 -4.05
CA GLU A 129 7.21 -0.96 -4.70
C GLU A 129 6.16 -0.28 -3.82
N SER A 130 6.45 0.97 -3.46
CA SER A 130 5.52 1.90 -2.83
C SER A 130 6.09 3.31 -2.93
N TYR A 131 5.25 4.32 -2.84
CA TYR A 131 5.73 5.70 -2.66
C TYR A 131 6.14 5.90 -1.20
N THR A 132 7.43 5.71 -0.90
CA THR A 132 8.06 5.98 0.40
C THR A 132 8.51 7.44 0.45
N PHE A 133 7.55 8.33 0.72
CA PHE A 133 7.82 9.75 0.80
C PHE A 133 8.79 10.07 1.94
N ASP A 134 9.91 10.74 1.63
CA ASP A 134 11.00 10.90 2.61
C ASP A 134 11.28 12.36 3.00
N TYR A 135 10.55 13.34 2.42
CA TYR A 135 10.77 14.79 2.60
C TYR A 135 9.74 15.47 3.52
N TRP A 136 9.24 14.75 4.52
CA TRP A 136 8.24 15.23 5.47
C TRP A 136 8.57 16.58 6.11
N GLN A 137 9.86 16.91 6.31
CA GLN A 137 10.30 18.18 6.92
C GLN A 137 9.83 19.43 6.16
N TYR A 138 9.51 19.33 4.87
CA TYR A 138 9.13 20.49 4.06
C TYR A 138 7.62 20.70 3.98
N ILE A 139 6.82 19.63 4.04
CA ILE A 139 5.36 19.77 3.96
C ILE A 139 4.71 20.11 5.30
N ASP A 140 3.60 20.83 5.25
CA ASP A 140 2.77 21.17 6.41
C ASP A 140 1.52 20.31 6.50
N THR A 141 1.07 19.77 5.38
CA THR A 141 -0.13 18.93 5.29
C THR A 141 0.03 17.98 4.12
N LEU A 142 -0.31 16.72 4.35
CA LEU A 142 -0.50 15.75 3.27
C LEU A 142 -2.00 15.66 2.98
N VAL A 143 -2.39 15.79 1.73
CA VAL A 143 -3.69 15.34 1.25
C VAL A 143 -3.48 13.99 0.59
N TYR A 144 -4.09 12.96 1.15
CA TYR A 144 -4.07 11.63 0.58
C TYR A 144 -4.97 11.62 -0.65
N TRP A 145 -4.36 11.77 -1.83
CA TRP A 145 -5.08 11.93 -3.08
C TRP A 145 -5.57 10.57 -3.60
N GLY A 146 -6.85 10.51 -3.90
CA GLY A 146 -7.53 9.35 -4.48
C GLY A 146 -8.99 9.68 -4.75
N GLY A 147 -9.70 8.74 -5.36
CA GLY A 147 -11.12 8.86 -5.65
C GLY A 147 -11.41 8.82 -7.15
N SER A 148 -12.43 8.08 -7.53
CA SER A 148 -12.91 8.01 -8.92
C SER A 148 -14.40 7.63 -8.97
N SER A 149 -15.05 7.96 -10.08
CA SER A 149 -16.48 7.64 -10.28
C SER A 149 -16.76 6.13 -10.34
N GLY A 150 -15.75 5.30 -10.62
CA GLY A 150 -15.86 3.83 -10.70
C GLY A 150 -15.48 3.07 -9.43
N GLU A 151 -14.66 3.66 -8.56
CA GLU A 151 -14.14 2.99 -7.35
C GLU A 151 -14.83 3.51 -6.08
N GLY A 152 -14.95 4.84 -5.95
CA GLY A 152 -15.43 5.52 -4.75
C GLY A 152 -14.89 6.94 -4.70
N ILE A 153 -15.69 7.89 -4.21
CA ILE A 153 -15.37 9.33 -4.23
C ILE A 153 -15.02 9.90 -2.85
N ILE A 154 -15.17 9.09 -1.79
CA ILE A 154 -14.74 9.41 -0.43
C ILE A 154 -13.63 8.43 -0.07
N VAL A 155 -12.41 8.94 0.15
CA VAL A 155 -11.20 8.13 0.35
C VAL A 155 -10.53 8.53 1.66
N THR A 156 -10.30 7.55 2.52
CA THR A 156 -9.50 7.76 3.73
C THR A 156 -8.03 7.49 3.46
N PRO A 157 -7.11 8.19 4.14
CA PRO A 157 -5.71 7.82 4.09
C PRO A 157 -5.50 6.40 4.65
N SER A 158 -4.59 5.64 4.06
CA SER A 158 -4.20 4.33 4.60
C SER A 158 -3.40 4.50 5.90
N ALA A 159 -3.53 3.56 6.82
CA ALA A 159 -3.04 3.71 8.19
C ALA A 159 -1.50 3.75 8.26
N ASP A 160 -0.81 3.09 7.33
CA ASP A 160 0.64 3.15 7.19
C ASP A 160 1.14 4.57 6.86
N VAL A 161 0.41 5.29 6.01
CA VAL A 161 0.71 6.69 5.66
C VAL A 161 0.39 7.64 6.79
N ILE A 162 -0.74 7.44 7.49
CA ILE A 162 -1.09 8.24 8.67
C ILE A 162 0.02 8.10 9.71
N ASP A 163 0.42 6.88 10.04
CA ASP A 163 1.42 6.62 11.06
C ASP A 163 2.78 7.26 10.71
N GLU A 164 3.23 7.11 9.46
CA GLU A 164 4.48 7.72 8.99
C GLU A 164 4.43 9.26 9.06
N ALA A 165 3.36 9.87 8.53
CA ALA A 165 3.17 11.31 8.54
C ALA A 165 3.12 11.85 9.98
N HIS A 166 2.40 11.16 10.87
CA HIS A 166 2.23 11.53 12.28
C HIS A 166 3.53 11.46 13.06
N SER A 167 4.37 10.46 12.83
CA SER A 167 5.70 10.37 13.43
C SER A 167 6.58 11.58 13.04
N ASN A 168 6.39 12.10 11.82
CA ASN A 168 7.05 13.29 11.30
C ASN A 168 6.30 14.60 11.63
N GLY A 169 5.18 14.52 12.34
CA GLY A 169 4.36 15.66 12.74
C GLY A 169 3.63 16.37 11.60
N VAL A 170 3.23 15.63 10.56
CA VAL A 170 2.42 16.12 9.44
C VAL A 170 0.98 15.61 9.59
N PRO A 171 -0.02 16.51 9.64
CA PRO A 171 -1.42 16.13 9.56
C PRO A 171 -1.78 15.58 8.18
N VAL A 172 -2.67 14.59 8.14
CA VAL A 172 -3.14 13.96 6.90
C VAL A 172 -4.62 14.21 6.69
N LEU A 173 -5.00 14.66 5.50
CA LEU A 173 -6.39 14.81 5.08
C LEU A 173 -6.79 13.68 4.15
N GLY A 174 -7.98 13.11 4.37
CA GLY A 174 -8.66 12.30 3.37
C GLY A 174 -9.17 13.15 2.21
N THR A 175 -9.65 12.52 1.15
CA THR A 175 -10.17 13.21 -0.04
C THR A 175 -11.65 12.92 -0.24
N ILE A 176 -12.43 13.96 -0.48
CA ILE A 176 -13.76 13.88 -1.07
C ILE A 176 -13.67 14.52 -2.46
N PHE A 177 -13.66 13.68 -3.50
CA PHE A 177 -13.53 14.12 -4.89
C PHE A 177 -14.84 13.96 -5.64
N LEU A 178 -15.49 15.07 -5.95
CA LEU A 178 -16.74 15.10 -6.73
C LEU A 178 -16.37 15.34 -8.20
N PRO A 179 -16.34 14.29 -9.04
CA PRO A 179 -15.67 14.39 -10.34
C PRO A 179 -16.43 15.32 -11.31
N PRO A 180 -15.76 15.82 -12.36
CA PRO A 180 -16.45 16.39 -13.51
C PRO A 180 -17.39 15.38 -14.18
N LYS A 181 -18.47 15.86 -14.81
CA LYS A 181 -19.42 15.01 -15.54
C LYS A 181 -18.76 14.18 -16.63
N GLU A 182 -17.73 14.73 -17.27
CA GLU A 182 -16.92 14.08 -18.29
C GLU A 182 -16.22 12.82 -17.77
N TYR A 183 -15.95 12.77 -16.47
CA TYR A 183 -15.33 11.63 -15.78
C TYR A 183 -16.34 10.85 -14.93
N GLY A 184 -17.64 10.98 -15.21
CA GLY A 184 -18.71 10.23 -14.55
C GLY A 184 -19.26 10.88 -13.27
N GLY A 185 -18.95 12.14 -13.01
CA GLY A 185 -19.52 12.92 -11.91
C GLY A 185 -21.04 13.01 -11.95
N LYS A 186 -21.69 12.88 -10.78
CA LYS A 186 -23.15 12.89 -10.65
C LYS A 186 -23.61 13.91 -9.62
N VAL A 187 -24.53 14.79 -10.03
CA VAL A 187 -25.16 15.77 -9.12
C VAL A 187 -25.82 15.09 -7.93
N ASP A 188 -26.42 13.91 -8.13
CA ASP A 188 -27.08 13.15 -7.07
C ASP A 188 -26.14 12.80 -5.90
N TRP A 189 -24.85 12.55 -6.17
CA TRP A 189 -23.87 12.30 -5.11
C TRP A 189 -23.68 13.52 -4.21
N VAL A 190 -23.58 14.70 -4.82
CA VAL A 190 -23.51 15.97 -4.09
C VAL A 190 -24.80 16.18 -3.30
N LYS A 191 -25.97 15.94 -3.91
CA LYS A 191 -27.27 16.07 -3.23
C LYS A 191 -27.42 15.11 -2.05
N THR A 192 -26.91 13.88 -2.14
CA THR A 192 -26.87 12.93 -1.02
C THR A 192 -26.05 13.49 0.14
N MET A 193 -24.88 14.08 -0.12
CA MET A 193 -24.06 14.71 0.92
C MET A 193 -24.78 15.88 1.60
N LEU A 194 -25.50 16.70 0.81
CA LEU A 194 -26.19 17.89 1.28
C LEU A 194 -27.57 17.61 1.91
N LYS A 195 -28.00 16.36 1.97
CA LYS A 195 -29.29 15.98 2.55
C LYS A 195 -29.31 16.28 4.05
N LYS A 196 -30.38 16.93 4.51
CA LYS A 196 -30.64 17.20 5.94
C LYS A 196 -31.54 16.14 6.55
N ASP A 197 -31.36 15.88 7.83
CA ASP A 197 -32.32 15.12 8.65
C ASP A 197 -33.52 15.99 9.07
N GLU A 198 -34.44 15.40 9.84
CA GLU A 198 -35.63 16.07 10.36
C GLU A 198 -35.30 17.23 11.31
N GLN A 199 -34.10 17.25 11.88
CA GLN A 199 -33.58 18.31 12.76
C GLN A 199 -32.78 19.37 11.98
N GLY A 200 -32.74 19.28 10.65
CA GLY A 200 -32.04 20.20 9.78
C GLY A 200 -30.51 20.08 9.83
N GLN A 201 -29.96 19.02 10.43
CA GLN A 201 -28.52 18.73 10.46
C GLN A 201 -28.13 17.91 9.22
N TYR A 202 -26.87 17.98 8.82
CA TYR A 202 -26.28 17.18 7.73
C TYR A 202 -25.68 15.88 8.30
N PRO A 203 -26.29 14.70 8.13
CA PRO A 203 -25.73 13.44 8.63
C PRO A 203 -24.35 13.13 8.06
N PHE A 204 -24.09 13.60 6.83
CA PHE A 204 -22.79 13.46 6.18
C PHE A 204 -21.67 14.18 6.94
N ALA A 205 -21.94 15.37 7.50
CA ALA A 205 -20.98 16.10 8.32
C ALA A 205 -20.61 15.30 9.58
N SER A 206 -21.60 14.74 10.28
CA SER A 206 -21.34 13.92 11.46
C SER A 206 -20.57 12.64 11.13
N GLN A 207 -20.84 12.05 9.97
CA GLN A 207 -20.11 10.88 9.49
C GLN A 207 -18.65 11.20 9.12
N MET A 208 -18.38 12.36 8.51
CA MET A 208 -17.01 12.87 8.28
C MET A 208 -16.22 12.98 9.59
N VAL A 209 -16.84 13.52 10.64
CA VAL A 209 -16.22 13.64 11.97
C VAL A 209 -15.95 12.27 12.57
N LYS A 210 -16.93 11.37 12.52
CA LYS A 210 -16.84 10.02 13.08
C LYS A 210 -15.74 9.20 12.43
N VAL A 211 -15.64 9.20 11.10
CA VAL A 211 -14.63 8.44 10.35
C VAL A 211 -13.23 8.98 10.64
N ALA A 212 -13.04 10.31 10.54
CA ALA A 212 -11.75 10.95 10.83
C ALA A 212 -11.23 10.62 12.23
N LYS A 213 -12.09 10.71 13.25
CA LYS A 213 -11.74 10.35 14.63
C LYS A 213 -11.43 8.87 14.82
N THR A 214 -12.19 8.01 14.14
CA THR A 214 -12.07 6.57 14.33
C THR A 214 -10.78 6.04 13.71
N TYR A 215 -10.45 6.47 12.48
CA TYR A 215 -9.20 6.08 11.84
C TYR A 215 -7.99 6.89 12.31
N GLY A 216 -8.23 8.10 12.83
CA GLY A 216 -7.20 8.94 13.45
C GLY A 216 -6.46 9.82 12.46
N PHE A 217 -7.18 10.56 11.60
CA PHE A 217 -6.59 11.56 10.69
C PHE A 217 -7.28 12.93 10.83
N GLU A 218 -6.64 13.99 10.34
CA GLU A 218 -6.95 15.37 10.74
C GLU A 218 -8.05 16.06 9.97
N GLY A 219 -8.62 15.46 8.93
CA GLY A 219 -9.79 16.03 8.24
C GLY A 219 -9.84 15.74 6.75
N TRP A 220 -10.37 16.68 5.97
CA TRP A 220 -10.79 16.40 4.59
C TRP A 220 -10.41 17.52 3.61
N PHE A 221 -9.89 17.11 2.47
CA PHE A 221 -9.83 17.90 1.26
C PHE A 221 -11.10 17.69 0.45
N ILE A 222 -11.81 18.76 0.11
CA ILE A 222 -13.04 18.70 -0.70
C ILE A 222 -12.74 19.31 -2.06
N ASN A 223 -12.81 18.47 -3.09
CA ASN A 223 -12.73 18.88 -4.48
C ASN A 223 -14.10 18.77 -5.15
N GLU A 224 -14.81 19.89 -5.28
CA GLU A 224 -16.12 19.96 -5.94
C GLU A 224 -15.95 20.39 -7.40
N GLU A 225 -15.99 19.44 -8.33
CA GLU A 225 -15.90 19.70 -9.79
C GLU A 225 -17.15 19.24 -10.56
N THR A 226 -18.21 18.81 -9.88
CA THR A 226 -19.42 18.32 -10.54
C THR A 226 -20.28 19.48 -11.05
N GLN A 227 -20.34 19.66 -12.37
CA GLN A 227 -21.12 20.75 -12.97
C GLN A 227 -22.64 20.55 -12.84
N GLY A 228 -23.40 21.64 -12.74
CA GLY A 228 -24.87 21.64 -12.75
C GLY A 228 -25.53 21.85 -11.39
N LEU A 229 -24.76 22.27 -10.39
CA LEU A 229 -25.24 22.77 -9.09
C LEU A 229 -25.63 24.25 -9.18
N ASN A 230 -26.19 24.78 -8.09
CA ASN A 230 -26.67 26.16 -8.00
C ASN A 230 -26.25 26.85 -6.69
N ALA A 231 -26.64 28.12 -6.51
CA ALA A 231 -26.27 28.91 -5.34
C ALA A 231 -26.76 28.31 -4.01
N ASP A 232 -27.92 27.64 -3.99
CA ASP A 232 -28.42 26.97 -2.79
C ASP A 232 -27.55 25.76 -2.44
N ASP A 233 -27.06 25.03 -3.44
CA ASP A 233 -26.12 23.92 -3.23
C ASP A 233 -24.79 24.42 -2.66
N ALA A 234 -24.26 25.53 -3.19
CA ALA A 234 -23.07 26.17 -2.65
C ALA A 234 -23.25 26.63 -1.20
N ALA A 235 -24.40 27.23 -0.88
CA ALA A 235 -24.74 27.63 0.48
C ALA A 235 -24.87 26.42 1.43
N ASN A 236 -25.49 25.32 0.97
CA ASN A 236 -25.59 24.09 1.75
C ASN A 236 -24.21 23.42 1.93
N MET A 237 -23.32 23.45 0.94
CA MET A 237 -21.96 22.94 1.08
C MET A 237 -21.19 23.72 2.14
N LYS A 238 -21.25 25.06 2.12
CA LYS A 238 -20.67 25.89 3.19
C LYS A 238 -21.24 25.53 4.56
N ALA A 239 -22.56 25.35 4.68
CA ALA A 239 -23.21 25.01 5.93
C ALA A 239 -22.86 23.59 6.44
N LEU A 240 -22.70 22.62 5.55
CA LEU A 240 -22.20 21.28 5.87
C LEU A 240 -20.80 21.35 6.46
N ILE A 241 -19.89 22.09 5.82
CA ILE A 241 -18.53 22.31 6.30
C ILE A 241 -18.56 22.98 7.70
N GLN A 242 -19.38 24.02 7.87
CA GLN A 242 -19.55 24.69 9.17
C GLN A 242 -20.08 23.74 10.26
N GLN A 243 -20.95 22.78 9.91
CA GLN A 243 -21.39 21.75 10.85
C GLN A 243 -20.23 20.84 11.26
N VAL A 244 -19.38 20.39 10.32
CA VAL A 244 -18.17 19.62 10.65
C VAL A 244 -17.31 20.39 11.66
N LYS A 245 -17.05 21.68 11.41
CA LYS A 245 -16.26 22.54 12.32
C LYS A 245 -16.94 22.78 13.66
N LYS A 246 -18.27 22.79 13.71
CA LYS A 246 -19.05 22.93 14.95
C LYS A 246 -19.00 21.66 15.80
N GLU A 247 -19.08 20.49 15.16
CA GLU A 247 -19.00 19.19 15.84
C GLU A 247 -17.57 18.87 16.29
N ASP A 248 -16.57 19.21 15.47
CA ASP A 248 -15.17 19.18 15.86
C ASP A 248 -14.34 20.28 15.18
N SER A 249 -14.00 21.30 15.95
CA SER A 249 -13.20 22.43 15.48
C SER A 249 -11.73 22.08 15.16
N SER A 250 -11.23 20.93 15.62
CA SER A 250 -9.86 20.46 15.37
C SER A 250 -9.69 19.82 13.99
N LEU A 251 -10.77 19.32 13.38
CA LEU A 251 -10.70 18.77 12.04
C LEU A 251 -10.49 19.86 11.00
N GLN A 252 -9.51 19.67 10.13
CA GLN A 252 -9.13 20.59 9.07
C GLN A 252 -9.95 20.33 7.82
N ILE A 253 -10.48 21.40 7.23
CA ILE A 253 -11.12 21.35 5.92
C ILE A 253 -10.33 22.21 4.94
N MET A 254 -9.90 21.61 3.83
CA MET A 254 -9.29 22.32 2.72
C MET A 254 -10.22 22.26 1.50
N TRP A 255 -10.45 23.41 0.88
CA TRP A 255 -11.35 23.58 -0.25
C TRP A 255 -10.58 23.77 -1.56
N TYR A 256 -11.00 23.12 -2.65
CA TYR A 256 -10.44 23.37 -3.97
C TYR A 256 -11.17 24.51 -4.71
N ASP A 257 -10.41 25.39 -5.37
CA ASP A 257 -10.90 26.51 -6.18
C ASP A 257 -11.56 26.03 -7.48
N ALA A 258 -12.76 25.45 -7.37
CA ALA A 258 -13.60 25.01 -8.50
C ALA A 258 -15.03 25.56 -8.40
N MET A 259 -15.87 25.02 -7.50
CA MET A 259 -17.22 25.57 -7.31
C MET A 259 -17.19 26.98 -6.71
N THR A 260 -17.94 27.88 -7.33
CA THR A 260 -18.17 29.26 -6.91
C THR A 260 -19.39 29.39 -6.01
N LYS A 261 -19.62 30.58 -5.44
CA LYS A 261 -20.80 30.91 -4.62
C LYS A 261 -22.13 30.71 -5.35
N ASP A 262 -22.12 30.70 -6.69
CA ASP A 262 -23.29 30.47 -7.53
C ASP A 262 -23.53 28.99 -7.84
N GLY A 263 -22.70 28.07 -7.30
CA GLY A 263 -22.75 26.63 -7.54
C GLY A 263 -22.18 26.20 -8.89
N LYS A 264 -21.54 27.11 -9.63
CA LYS A 264 -20.91 26.79 -10.91
C LYS A 264 -19.45 26.44 -10.70
N VAL A 265 -18.98 25.43 -11.43
CA VAL A 265 -17.54 25.13 -11.56
C VAL A 265 -16.92 26.19 -12.47
N ASP A 266 -16.11 27.06 -11.88
CA ASP A 266 -15.38 28.14 -12.57
C ASP A 266 -14.11 28.46 -11.76
N TRP A 267 -12.98 27.87 -12.15
CA TRP A 267 -11.70 28.00 -11.44
C TRP A 267 -11.16 29.42 -11.54
N GLN A 268 -11.03 30.11 -10.40
CA GLN A 268 -10.65 31.51 -10.39
C GLN A 268 -9.13 31.73 -10.48
N ASN A 269 -8.32 30.73 -10.12
CA ASN A 269 -6.86 30.78 -10.03
C ASN A 269 -6.35 31.83 -9.01
N GLN A 270 -7.26 32.37 -8.19
CA GLN A 270 -7.04 33.41 -7.20
C GLN A 270 -8.15 33.35 -6.15
N LEU A 271 -7.89 33.85 -4.95
CA LEU A 271 -8.94 34.12 -3.97
C LEU A 271 -9.67 35.42 -4.33
N ASN A 272 -11.00 35.36 -4.49
CA ASN A 272 -11.84 36.53 -4.79
C ASN A 272 -13.31 36.33 -4.34
N ASP A 273 -14.20 37.29 -4.64
CA ASP A 273 -15.61 37.26 -4.24
C ASP A 273 -16.45 36.10 -4.80
N GLN A 274 -15.94 35.32 -5.76
CA GLN A 274 -16.63 34.17 -6.32
C GLN A 274 -16.40 32.90 -5.50
N ASN A 275 -15.22 32.72 -4.89
CA ASN A 275 -14.86 31.50 -4.16
C ASN A 275 -14.62 31.74 -2.67
N ALA A 276 -14.40 32.99 -2.23
CA ALA A 276 -14.04 33.30 -0.85
C ALA A 276 -15.10 32.86 0.18
N THR A 277 -16.36 32.67 -0.22
CA THR A 277 -17.43 32.19 0.67
C THR A 277 -17.07 30.89 1.40
N PHE A 278 -16.26 30.02 0.78
CA PHE A 278 -15.86 28.72 1.35
C PHE A 278 -14.73 28.82 2.38
N VAL A 279 -14.03 29.95 2.50
CA VAL A 279 -13.00 30.19 3.55
C VAL A 279 -13.34 31.35 4.47
N GLN A 280 -14.26 32.23 4.05
CA GLN A 280 -14.84 33.26 4.91
C GLN A 280 -15.63 32.63 6.07
N ASP A 281 -15.76 33.40 7.14
CA ASP A 281 -16.40 32.96 8.39
C ASP A 281 -15.79 31.69 8.98
N LYS A 282 -14.54 31.36 8.59
CA LYS A 282 -13.85 30.13 8.95
C LYS A 282 -14.64 28.87 8.58
N ALA A 283 -15.29 28.87 7.42
CA ALA A 283 -15.94 27.67 6.88
C ALA A 283 -14.88 26.57 6.65
N ALA A 284 -14.02 26.71 5.65
CA ALA A 284 -12.81 25.92 5.51
C ALA A 284 -11.59 26.59 6.16
N ASP A 285 -10.59 25.80 6.56
CA ASP A 285 -9.34 26.28 7.15
C ASP A 285 -8.37 26.81 6.08
N ALA A 286 -8.45 26.27 4.86
CA ALA A 286 -7.57 26.57 3.75
C ALA A 286 -8.24 26.45 2.39
N MET A 287 -7.65 27.08 1.38
CA MET A 287 -8.05 26.94 -0.04
C MET A 287 -6.84 26.59 -0.90
N PHE A 288 -7.00 25.59 -1.75
CA PHE A 288 -6.08 25.23 -2.82
C PHE A 288 -6.55 25.92 -4.12
N LEU A 289 -5.77 26.87 -4.62
CA LEU A 289 -6.05 27.61 -5.85
C LEU A 289 -5.73 26.76 -7.07
N ASN A 290 -6.51 26.93 -8.14
CA ASN A 290 -6.23 26.28 -9.42
C ASN A 290 -4.91 26.77 -10.06
N PHE A 291 -4.38 25.99 -11.00
CA PHE A 291 -2.99 26.07 -11.45
C PHE A 291 -2.63 27.28 -12.34
N TRP A 292 -3.61 27.93 -12.98
CA TRP A 292 -3.32 28.77 -14.15
C TRP A 292 -2.75 30.15 -13.84
N TRP A 293 -2.48 30.47 -12.58
CA TRP A 293 -1.84 31.74 -12.18
C TRP A 293 -0.45 31.96 -12.79
N THR A 294 0.20 30.91 -13.27
CA THR A 294 1.50 30.97 -13.96
C THR A 294 1.40 31.05 -15.50
N GLN A 295 0.21 30.90 -16.10
CA GLN A 295 0.06 30.89 -17.57
C GLN A 295 0.40 32.24 -18.22
N ASN A 296 0.92 32.23 -19.44
CA ASN A 296 1.38 33.45 -20.14
C ASN A 296 0.29 34.53 -20.29
N ASN A 297 -0.93 34.14 -20.61
CA ASN A 297 -2.08 35.03 -20.75
C ASN A 297 -2.61 35.60 -19.42
N LEU A 298 -2.23 35.01 -18.27
CA LEU A 298 -2.70 35.43 -16.94
C LEU A 298 -1.60 36.02 -16.06
N ALA A 299 -0.33 35.79 -16.37
CA ALA A 299 0.81 36.18 -15.54
C ALA A 299 0.85 37.69 -15.22
N ASP A 300 0.57 38.55 -16.20
CA ASP A 300 0.56 40.01 -16.02
C ASP A 300 -0.51 40.49 -15.04
N GLN A 301 -1.52 39.66 -14.76
CA GLN A 301 -2.58 39.99 -13.82
C GLN A 301 -2.18 39.82 -12.36
N LYS A 302 -1.02 39.19 -12.08
CA LYS A 302 -0.46 38.97 -10.73
C LYS A 302 -1.48 38.41 -9.72
N LEU A 303 -2.13 37.32 -10.11
CA LEU A 303 -3.26 36.72 -9.38
C LEU A 303 -2.95 36.37 -7.91
N LEU A 304 -1.72 35.94 -7.60
CA LEU A 304 -1.31 35.63 -6.22
C LEU A 304 -1.15 36.89 -5.35
N GLU A 305 -0.68 38.00 -5.92
CA GLU A 305 -0.62 39.29 -5.23
C GLU A 305 -2.04 39.80 -4.91
N LYS A 306 -2.97 39.68 -5.87
CA LYS A 306 -4.40 39.97 -5.66
C LYS A 306 -5.00 39.10 -4.56
N SER A 307 -4.69 37.81 -4.55
CA SER A 307 -5.11 36.87 -3.51
C SER A 307 -4.59 37.28 -2.13
N ASN A 308 -3.31 37.66 -2.02
CA ASN A 308 -2.71 38.14 -0.77
C ASN A 308 -3.43 39.39 -0.24
N LEU A 309 -3.71 40.35 -1.12
CA LEU A 309 -4.41 41.59 -0.76
C LEU A 309 -5.86 41.32 -0.35
N TYR A 310 -6.57 40.49 -1.12
CA TYR A 310 -7.94 40.11 -0.82
C TYR A 310 -8.03 39.42 0.55
N ALA A 311 -7.17 38.44 0.80
CA ALA A 311 -7.13 37.71 2.07
C ALA A 311 -6.95 38.66 3.26
N LYS A 312 -5.98 39.58 3.19
CA LYS A 312 -5.75 40.58 4.24
C LYS A 312 -6.94 41.50 4.47
N ASN A 313 -7.58 41.98 3.40
CA ASN A 313 -8.72 42.88 3.49
C ASN A 313 -9.97 42.19 4.08
N HIS A 314 -10.00 40.85 4.06
CA HIS A 314 -11.10 40.03 4.59
C HIS A 314 -10.69 39.21 5.83
N ASN A 315 -9.59 39.57 6.49
CA ASN A 315 -9.12 38.92 7.73
C ASN A 315 -8.86 37.40 7.59
N ILE A 316 -8.44 36.98 6.40
CA ILE A 316 -7.97 35.63 6.07
C ILE A 316 -6.43 35.66 6.05
N ASP A 317 -5.78 34.66 6.63
CA ASP A 317 -4.32 34.52 6.53
C ASP A 317 -3.93 34.16 5.08
N PRO A 318 -3.13 34.98 4.37
CA PRO A 318 -2.67 34.64 3.03
C PRO A 318 -1.91 33.30 2.93
N TYR A 319 -1.33 32.82 4.04
CA TYR A 319 -0.63 31.52 4.09
C TYR A 319 -1.56 30.32 4.30
N ASN A 320 -2.88 30.53 4.43
CA ASN A 320 -3.89 29.49 4.31
C ASN A 320 -4.45 29.37 2.88
N ILE A 321 -3.96 30.19 1.96
CA ILE A 321 -4.22 30.07 0.53
C ILE A 321 -3.00 29.42 -0.10
N TYR A 322 -3.21 28.36 -0.89
CA TYR A 322 -2.17 27.55 -1.48
C TYR A 322 -2.20 27.70 -2.99
N ALA A 323 -1.15 28.29 -3.57
CA ALA A 323 -1.02 28.43 -5.01
C ALA A 323 -0.76 27.06 -5.64
N GLY A 324 -1.74 26.50 -6.35
CA GLY A 324 -1.64 25.18 -6.95
C GLY A 324 -0.60 25.12 -8.07
N ILE A 325 0.18 24.07 -8.07
CA ILE A 325 1.14 23.72 -9.12
C ILE A 325 0.87 22.27 -9.51
N ASP A 326 0.46 22.05 -10.75
CA ASP A 326 0.32 20.71 -11.32
C ASP A 326 1.69 20.19 -11.72
N VAL A 327 2.21 19.24 -10.96
CA VAL A 327 3.51 18.59 -11.22
C VAL A 327 3.35 17.20 -11.82
N GLN A 328 2.12 16.72 -12.06
CA GLN A 328 1.84 15.33 -12.40
C GLN A 328 2.65 14.84 -13.61
N ALA A 329 2.62 15.62 -14.70
CA ALA A 329 3.22 15.20 -15.96
C ALA A 329 4.73 15.43 -16.05
N LYS A 330 5.29 16.33 -15.24
CA LYS A 330 6.65 16.86 -15.46
C LYS A 330 7.52 17.01 -14.22
N ASP A 331 7.02 16.76 -13.01
CA ASP A 331 7.78 16.86 -11.76
C ASP A 331 8.72 18.10 -11.70
N VAL A 332 10.04 17.91 -11.63
CA VAL A 332 11.08 18.94 -11.59
C VAL A 332 11.28 19.68 -12.92
N GLN A 333 10.61 19.26 -13.99
CA GLN A 333 10.59 19.94 -15.28
C GLN A 333 9.33 20.81 -15.46
N THR A 334 8.49 20.90 -14.43
CA THR A 334 7.29 21.76 -14.44
C THR A 334 7.70 23.23 -14.48
N PRO A 335 7.30 24.00 -15.52
CA PRO A 335 7.64 25.40 -15.61
C PRO A 335 6.81 26.22 -14.62
N VAL A 336 7.47 26.96 -13.72
CA VAL A 336 6.79 27.78 -12.70
C VAL A 336 7.37 29.19 -12.68
N LYS A 337 6.52 30.21 -12.89
CA LYS A 337 6.90 31.62 -12.76
C LYS A 337 7.04 32.01 -11.29
N TRP A 338 8.12 31.56 -10.65
CA TRP A 338 8.40 31.76 -9.23
C TRP A 338 8.37 33.23 -8.82
N ASN A 339 8.72 34.15 -9.72
CA ASN A 339 8.66 35.58 -9.48
C ASN A 339 7.23 36.10 -9.17
N LEU A 340 6.17 35.39 -9.57
CA LEU A 340 4.78 35.73 -9.23
C LEU A 340 4.40 35.27 -7.82
N LEU A 341 5.07 34.24 -7.30
CA LEU A 341 4.93 33.77 -5.92
C LEU A 341 5.78 34.64 -4.97
N GLU A 342 6.95 35.08 -5.40
CA GLU A 342 7.85 35.91 -4.60
C GLU A 342 7.26 37.31 -4.33
N LYS A 343 7.39 37.76 -3.09
CA LYS A 343 6.97 39.09 -2.65
C LYS A 343 8.16 40.02 -2.32
N GLY A 344 9.36 39.46 -2.24
CA GLY A 344 10.55 40.13 -1.71
C GLY A 344 10.66 40.01 -0.18
N ASN A 345 11.81 40.42 0.38
CA ASN A 345 12.10 40.36 1.83
C ASN A 345 11.84 38.99 2.47
N GLN A 346 12.30 37.91 1.83
CA GLN A 346 12.12 36.53 2.33
C GLN A 346 10.64 36.18 2.54
N ALA A 347 9.76 36.56 1.62
CA ALA A 347 8.34 36.26 1.72
C ALA A 347 7.75 35.85 0.37
N THR A 348 6.72 35.02 0.44
CA THR A 348 5.83 34.68 -0.68
C THR A 348 4.50 35.41 -0.54
N GLN A 349 3.75 35.47 -1.65
CA GLN A 349 2.38 35.99 -1.69
C GLN A 349 1.40 35.06 -0.97
N THR A 350 1.56 33.75 -1.13
CA THR A 350 0.70 32.70 -0.56
C THR A 350 1.55 31.49 -0.17
N SER A 351 0.92 30.43 0.35
CA SER A 351 1.56 29.12 0.48
C SER A 351 1.59 28.38 -0.86
N ILE A 352 2.24 27.22 -0.92
CA ILE A 352 2.45 26.42 -2.13
C ILE A 352 1.60 25.15 -2.06
N GLY A 353 0.77 24.90 -3.08
CA GLY A 353 0.01 23.66 -3.22
C GLY A 353 0.58 22.81 -4.36
N LEU A 354 0.95 21.57 -4.08
CA LEU A 354 1.48 20.64 -5.09
C LEU A 354 0.42 19.62 -5.42
N TYR A 355 -0.04 19.59 -6.67
CA TYR A 355 -0.92 18.54 -7.17
C TYR A 355 -0.10 17.40 -7.78
N ALA A 356 -0.41 16.17 -7.35
CA ALA A 356 0.31 14.95 -7.68
C ALA A 356 1.80 14.99 -7.30
N ALA A 357 2.12 15.39 -6.07
CA ALA A 357 3.51 15.50 -5.61
C ALA A 357 4.29 14.17 -5.64
N SER A 358 3.59 13.04 -5.71
CA SER A 358 4.15 11.71 -5.97
C SER A 358 4.68 11.51 -7.40
N ALA A 359 4.59 12.52 -8.28
CA ALA A 359 5.05 12.46 -9.66
C ALA A 359 6.53 12.09 -9.81
N THR A 360 7.36 12.51 -8.85
CA THR A 360 8.78 12.13 -8.72
C THR A 360 8.98 10.62 -8.70
N TYR A 361 8.06 9.87 -8.07
CA TYR A 361 8.04 8.42 -8.04
C TYR A 361 7.45 7.83 -9.31
N THR A 362 6.27 8.31 -9.75
CA THR A 362 5.57 7.72 -10.91
C THR A 362 6.32 7.93 -12.23
N ASN A 363 7.09 9.02 -12.34
CA ASN A 363 7.87 9.35 -13.54
C ASN A 363 9.30 8.80 -13.48
N ALA A 364 9.71 8.22 -12.35
CA ALA A 364 11.03 7.63 -12.21
C ALA A 364 11.11 6.29 -12.94
N SER A 365 12.26 6.05 -13.57
CA SER A 365 12.57 4.79 -14.25
C SER A 365 13.07 3.69 -13.31
N ASN A 366 13.63 4.08 -12.17
CA ASN A 366 14.17 3.19 -11.13
C ASN A 366 14.38 3.97 -9.82
N TRP A 367 14.86 3.29 -8.78
CA TRP A 367 15.09 3.86 -7.45
C TRP A 367 16.06 5.06 -7.42
N ASP A 368 17.19 4.99 -8.13
CA ASP A 368 18.18 6.07 -8.11
C ASP A 368 17.64 7.31 -8.83
N ASP A 369 16.91 7.13 -9.94
CA ASP A 369 16.19 8.21 -10.63
C ASP A 369 15.13 8.84 -9.72
N PHE A 370 14.35 8.02 -9.00
CA PHE A 370 13.38 8.48 -8.00
C PHE A 370 14.04 9.35 -6.93
N GLN A 371 15.11 8.87 -6.30
CA GLN A 371 15.81 9.62 -5.25
C GLN A 371 16.47 10.90 -5.75
N ASN A 372 17.01 10.89 -6.97
CA ASN A 372 17.54 12.11 -7.60
C ASN A 372 16.45 13.14 -7.88
N ARG A 373 15.29 12.69 -8.38
CA ARG A 373 14.12 13.56 -8.62
C ARG A 373 13.56 14.11 -7.32
N GLU A 374 13.37 13.29 -6.30
CA GLU A 374 12.94 13.72 -4.96
C GLU A 374 13.89 14.78 -4.37
N SER A 375 15.20 14.51 -4.43
CA SER A 375 16.22 15.46 -3.96
C SER A 375 16.18 16.80 -4.72
N ALA A 376 16.08 16.76 -6.05
CA ALA A 376 15.93 17.96 -6.86
C ALA A 376 14.62 18.71 -6.60
N PHE A 377 13.55 17.96 -6.35
CA PHE A 377 12.20 18.48 -6.14
C PHE A 377 12.10 19.24 -4.82
N TRP A 378 12.50 18.62 -3.71
CA TRP A 378 12.37 19.20 -2.38
C TRP A 378 13.56 20.06 -1.97
N VAL A 379 14.78 19.68 -2.35
CA VAL A 379 15.98 20.42 -1.97
C VAL A 379 16.38 21.36 -3.10
N ASN A 380 17.06 20.84 -4.11
CA ASN A 380 17.50 21.50 -5.35
C ASN A 380 18.45 20.56 -6.11
N GLN A 381 18.85 20.95 -7.32
CA GLN A 381 19.77 20.19 -8.19
C GLN A 381 21.19 19.96 -7.59
N LYS A 382 21.54 20.65 -6.50
CA LYS A 382 22.83 20.47 -5.79
C LYS A 382 22.71 19.57 -4.57
N ALA A 383 21.49 19.15 -4.19
CA ALA A 383 21.22 18.38 -2.99
C ALA A 383 21.88 18.99 -1.73
N ASP A 384 21.83 20.33 -1.59
CA ASP A 384 22.28 21.05 -0.39
C ASP A 384 21.33 22.24 -0.17
N PRO A 385 20.55 22.27 0.92
CA PRO A 385 19.53 23.31 1.15
C PRO A 385 20.12 24.70 1.43
N ARG A 386 21.44 24.81 1.63
CA ARG A 386 22.15 26.10 1.73
C ARG A 386 22.33 26.76 0.36
N GLN A 387 22.32 25.96 -0.71
CA GLN A 387 22.45 26.42 -2.08
C GLN A 387 21.10 26.90 -2.61
N VAL A 388 21.09 28.03 -3.29
CA VAL A 388 19.90 28.59 -3.95
C VAL A 388 20.24 28.88 -5.40
N ASP A 389 19.46 28.35 -6.32
CA ASP A 389 19.59 28.68 -7.74
C ASP A 389 18.88 30.02 -8.04
N HIS A 390 19.60 30.92 -8.70
CA HIS A 390 19.14 32.25 -9.09
C HIS A 390 19.15 32.46 -10.61
N SER A 391 19.45 31.42 -11.40
CA SER A 391 19.92 31.59 -12.77
C SER A 391 18.82 31.68 -13.83
N VAL A 392 17.65 31.05 -13.63
CA VAL A 392 16.59 30.97 -14.67
C VAL A 392 15.18 30.98 -14.06
N ASN A 393 14.36 31.99 -14.39
CA ASN A 393 12.93 31.99 -14.09
C ASN A 393 12.25 30.86 -14.89
N GLU A 394 11.25 30.19 -14.33
CA GLU A 394 10.58 29.00 -14.89
C GLU A 394 11.30 27.66 -14.72
N SER A 395 12.57 27.62 -14.31
CA SER A 395 13.21 26.37 -13.88
C SER A 395 12.75 25.97 -12.48
N TRP A 396 12.67 24.66 -12.20
CA TRP A 396 12.40 24.19 -10.84
C TRP A 396 13.56 24.53 -9.91
N THR A 397 13.27 25.30 -8.86
CA THR A 397 14.30 25.87 -7.97
C THR A 397 14.61 25.00 -6.74
N GLY A 398 13.78 23.99 -6.47
CA GLY A 398 13.80 23.22 -5.22
C GLY A 398 13.08 23.94 -4.07
N LEU A 399 12.23 23.23 -3.34
CA LEU A 399 11.32 23.83 -2.34
C LEU A 399 12.03 24.32 -1.07
N SER A 400 13.22 23.79 -0.78
CA SER A 400 14.09 24.24 0.32
C SER A 400 14.49 25.71 0.19
N LYS A 401 14.36 26.32 -1.00
CA LYS A 401 14.54 27.78 -1.18
C LYS A 401 13.55 28.59 -0.34
N TYR A 402 12.30 28.15 -0.18
CA TYR A 402 11.24 28.97 0.42
C TYR A 402 10.83 28.51 1.81
N VAL A 403 10.90 27.21 2.09
CA VAL A 403 10.35 26.63 3.32
C VAL A 403 11.44 26.05 4.19
N LEU A 404 11.34 26.38 5.48
CA LEU A 404 12.21 25.91 6.54
C LEU A 404 12.06 24.40 6.76
N GLU A 405 13.18 23.71 7.00
CA GLU A 405 13.23 22.33 7.44
C GLU A 405 12.61 22.21 8.84
N LYS A 406 11.41 21.62 8.91
CA LYS A 406 10.73 21.36 10.18
C LYS A 406 11.22 20.05 10.79
N SER A 407 11.08 19.90 12.10
CA SER A 407 11.48 18.67 12.78
C SER A 407 10.51 18.29 13.90
N ALA A 408 10.23 17.00 13.99
CA ALA A 408 9.45 16.38 15.07
C ALA A 408 10.34 15.87 16.22
N ILE A 409 11.67 16.04 16.13
CA ILE A 409 12.64 15.47 17.07
C ILE A 409 12.78 16.38 18.29
N SER A 410 11.98 16.12 19.32
CA SER A 410 11.97 16.88 20.57
C SER A 410 11.81 15.97 21.79
N GLY A 411 12.08 16.50 22.98
CA GLY A 411 11.96 15.74 24.23
C GLY A 411 13.33 15.32 24.76
N ASN A 412 13.47 14.07 25.20
CA ASN A 412 14.68 13.57 25.85
C ASN A 412 15.12 12.17 25.35
N GLU A 413 14.43 11.66 24.32
CA GLU A 413 14.76 10.42 23.64
C GLU A 413 14.67 10.63 22.13
N PHE A 414 15.50 9.92 21.38
CA PHE A 414 15.46 9.89 19.93
C PHE A 414 16.01 8.57 19.43
N ASN A 415 15.35 7.96 18.46
CA ASN A 415 15.84 6.78 17.77
C ASN A 415 15.43 6.87 16.30
N THR A 416 16.33 6.46 15.43
CA THR A 416 16.03 6.19 14.02
C THR A 416 16.96 5.13 13.49
N ASN A 417 16.43 4.23 12.66
CA ASN A 417 17.18 3.24 11.88
C ASN A 417 17.28 3.64 10.39
N PHE A 418 16.83 4.86 10.04
CA PHE A 418 16.81 5.39 8.67
C PHE A 418 15.99 4.57 7.69
N ASN A 419 15.12 3.68 8.18
CA ASN A 419 14.26 2.84 7.36
C ASN A 419 13.26 3.72 6.59
N LEU A 420 13.11 3.47 5.29
CA LEU A 420 12.15 4.15 4.42
C LEU A 420 10.74 3.55 4.51
N GLY A 421 10.57 2.47 5.27
CA GLY A 421 9.33 1.71 5.32
C GLY A 421 9.22 0.70 4.18
N ASN A 422 10.32 0.33 3.52
CA ASN A 422 10.38 -0.74 2.54
C ASN A 422 11.77 -1.40 2.48
N GLY A 423 11.86 -2.53 1.78
CA GLY A 423 13.15 -3.16 1.46
C GLY A 423 13.02 -4.47 0.70
N TYR A 424 14.10 -4.84 -0.01
CA TYR A 424 14.25 -6.16 -0.64
C TYR A 424 14.61 -7.26 0.37
N ASN A 425 14.96 -6.85 1.59
CA ASN A 425 15.40 -7.72 2.66
C ASN A 425 14.92 -7.13 3.99
N TYR A 426 14.98 -7.93 5.05
CA TYR A 426 14.83 -7.46 6.41
C TYR A 426 16.04 -7.84 7.26
N PHE A 427 16.59 -6.85 7.96
CA PHE A 427 17.75 -6.99 8.83
C PHE A 427 17.38 -6.80 10.30
N LYS A 428 18.08 -7.53 11.17
CA LYS A 428 18.00 -7.40 12.63
C LYS A 428 19.40 -7.41 13.22
N ALA A 429 19.78 -6.33 13.90
CA ALA A 429 21.11 -6.11 14.44
C ALA A 429 22.26 -6.42 13.45
N GLY A 430 22.07 -6.03 12.19
CA GLY A 430 23.04 -6.23 11.09
C GLY A 430 22.98 -7.62 10.43
N GLN A 431 22.16 -8.54 10.94
CA GLN A 431 21.95 -9.85 10.33
C GLN A 431 20.73 -9.84 9.40
N LYS A 432 20.90 -10.27 8.15
CA LYS A 432 19.78 -10.53 7.24
C LYS A 432 18.97 -11.73 7.75
N ILE A 433 17.66 -11.53 7.96
CA ILE A 433 16.73 -12.57 8.45
C ILE A 433 15.61 -12.88 7.44
N SER A 434 15.44 -12.06 6.41
CA SER A 434 14.47 -12.26 5.34
C SER A 434 15.02 -11.73 4.01
N GLU A 435 14.76 -12.45 2.93
CA GLU A 435 14.90 -12.06 1.52
C GLU A 435 13.54 -11.69 0.89
N MET A 436 12.49 -11.59 1.72
CA MET A 436 11.17 -11.16 1.26
C MET A 436 11.15 -9.66 1.05
N ASP A 437 10.77 -9.24 -0.16
CA ASP A 437 10.37 -7.88 -0.45
C ASP A 437 9.22 -7.43 0.44
N TRP A 438 9.29 -6.20 0.92
CA TRP A 438 8.24 -5.66 1.77
C TRP A 438 8.15 -4.15 1.68
N ASN A 439 6.96 -3.63 1.92
CA ASN A 439 6.74 -2.26 2.33
C ASN A 439 5.72 -2.24 3.45
N ASP A 440 5.93 -1.38 4.44
CA ASP A 440 4.98 -0.94 5.46
C ASP A 440 5.53 0.37 6.01
N ARG A 441 4.95 1.48 5.54
CA ARG A 441 5.36 2.84 5.90
C ARG A 441 5.19 3.15 7.38
N SER A 442 4.34 2.41 8.10
CA SER A 442 4.25 2.53 9.56
C SER A 442 5.53 2.10 10.29
N LEU A 443 6.45 1.42 9.61
CA LEU A 443 7.77 1.01 10.11
C LEU A 443 8.90 1.97 9.69
N ALA A 444 8.59 3.05 8.97
CA ALA A 444 9.57 4.04 8.56
C ALA A 444 10.14 4.79 9.78
N GLY A 445 11.43 5.09 9.72
CA GLY A 445 12.13 5.89 10.72
C GLY A 445 12.13 7.38 10.35
N ILE A 446 12.44 8.24 11.33
CA ILE A 446 12.66 9.67 11.03
C ILE A 446 13.95 9.84 10.24
N LEU A 447 13.85 10.47 9.06
CA LEU A 447 14.98 10.70 8.16
C LEU A 447 15.65 12.06 8.40
N PRO A 448 16.89 12.27 7.92
CA PRO A 448 17.63 13.51 8.14
C PRO A 448 16.86 14.76 7.71
N SER A 449 16.79 15.75 8.60
CA SER A 449 16.20 17.06 8.31
C SER A 449 16.95 17.74 7.16
N TYR A 450 18.28 17.64 7.15
CA TYR A 450 19.15 18.27 6.17
C TYR A 450 19.71 17.24 5.19
N ARG A 451 19.34 17.36 3.91
CA ARG A 451 19.80 16.49 2.83
C ARG A 451 20.37 17.33 1.69
N TRP A 452 21.69 17.50 1.58
CA TRP A 452 22.75 17.08 2.49
C TRP A 452 23.74 18.23 2.75
N ILE A 453 23.97 18.51 4.03
CA ILE A 453 24.92 19.52 4.46
C ILE A 453 26.23 18.83 4.81
N PHE A 454 27.21 18.92 3.90
CA PHE A 454 28.58 18.50 4.12
C PHE A 454 29.54 19.69 4.21
N ASP A 455 30.44 19.64 5.17
CA ASP A 455 31.60 20.51 5.28
C ASP A 455 32.87 19.64 5.19
N ASN A 456 33.45 19.59 4.00
CA ASN A 456 34.60 18.74 3.67
C ASN A 456 35.91 19.52 3.84
N GLU A 457 36.87 18.94 4.55
CA GLU A 457 38.26 19.43 4.55
C GLU A 457 39.04 18.87 3.36
N GLY A 458 39.99 19.65 2.84
CA GLY A 458 40.87 19.19 1.76
C GLY A 458 40.09 18.88 0.48
N LYS A 459 40.38 17.73 -0.13
CA LYS A 459 39.73 17.21 -1.34
C LYS A 459 38.64 16.19 -1.03
N ASN A 460 38.25 16.03 0.23
CA ASN A 460 37.23 15.07 0.62
C ASN A 460 35.96 15.24 -0.22
N LYS A 461 35.43 14.12 -0.71
CA LYS A 461 34.19 14.05 -1.46
C LYS A 461 33.42 12.80 -1.02
N ILE A 462 32.21 13.04 -0.52
CA ILE A 462 31.29 12.01 -0.06
C ILE A 462 29.98 12.16 -0.82
N SER A 463 29.45 11.04 -1.31
CA SER A 463 28.16 10.96 -1.98
C SER A 463 27.19 10.12 -1.12
N PRO A 464 26.14 10.73 -0.57
CA PRO A 464 25.15 10.03 0.25
C PRO A 464 24.10 9.29 -0.60
N SER A 465 23.65 8.13 -0.14
CA SER A 465 22.54 7.37 -0.71
C SER A 465 21.86 6.51 0.36
N PHE A 466 20.75 5.87 0.02
CA PHE A 466 20.23 4.75 0.80
C PHE A 466 20.88 3.44 0.33
N ASP A 467 20.99 2.45 1.23
CA ASP A 467 21.54 1.13 0.92
C ASP A 467 20.60 0.03 1.43
N PHE A 468 20.00 -0.71 0.50
CA PHE A 468 19.10 -1.85 0.76
C PHE A 468 19.83 -3.19 0.88
N ALA A 469 21.11 -3.24 0.50
CA ALA A 469 21.92 -4.45 0.59
C ALA A 469 22.49 -4.66 1.99
N ASN A 470 22.66 -3.57 2.75
CA ASN A 470 23.20 -3.60 4.12
C ASN A 470 22.40 -2.66 5.02
N ALA A 471 21.67 -3.21 5.98
CA ALA A 471 21.00 -2.43 7.02
C ALA A 471 21.28 -3.00 8.42
N TYR A 472 21.12 -2.16 9.44
CA TYR A 472 21.23 -2.63 10.83
C TYR A 472 19.91 -3.21 11.31
N ASN A 473 18.82 -2.45 11.21
CA ASN A 473 17.45 -2.87 11.51
C ASN A 473 16.52 -2.40 10.38
N GLY A 474 15.59 -3.25 9.94
CA GLY A 474 14.65 -2.91 8.86
C GLY A 474 15.21 -3.20 7.47
N GLY A 475 14.85 -2.36 6.48
CA GLY A 475 15.08 -2.64 5.06
C GLY A 475 16.29 -1.93 4.44
N ASN A 476 16.73 -0.83 5.03
CA ASN A 476 17.78 0.01 4.46
C ASN A 476 18.56 0.79 5.53
N SER A 477 19.78 1.23 5.18
CA SER A 477 20.58 2.17 5.95
C SER A 477 20.93 3.41 5.12
N LEU A 478 21.58 4.40 5.73
CA LEU A 478 22.27 5.46 4.99
C LEU A 478 23.67 4.98 4.62
N LYS A 479 24.07 5.23 3.38
CA LYS A 479 25.42 4.99 2.88
C LYS A 479 26.07 6.31 2.50
N PHE A 480 27.27 6.51 3.00
CA PHE A 480 28.16 7.60 2.62
C PHE A 480 29.28 7.02 1.79
N MET A 481 29.16 7.14 0.47
CA MET A 481 30.21 6.71 -0.44
C MET A 481 31.36 7.72 -0.37
N ALA A 482 32.47 7.34 0.26
CA ALA A 482 33.70 8.10 0.20
C ALA A 482 34.29 7.95 -1.21
N GLU A 483 33.89 8.82 -2.14
CA GLU A 483 34.52 8.90 -3.46
C GLU A 483 36.01 9.19 -3.29
N HIS A 484 36.34 10.10 -2.35
CA HIS A 484 37.69 10.37 -1.91
C HIS A 484 37.69 10.92 -0.47
N LEU A 485 38.60 10.44 0.38
CA LEU A 485 38.97 11.08 1.65
C LEU A 485 40.49 11.20 1.72
N ASP A 486 40.97 12.41 1.98
CA ASP A 486 42.35 12.70 2.32
C ASP A 486 42.69 12.13 3.70
N ALA A 487 43.90 11.57 3.83
CA ALA A 487 44.42 11.10 5.12
C ALA A 487 44.44 12.26 6.14
N GLY A 488 43.84 12.02 7.30
CA GLY A 488 43.84 12.95 8.42
C GLY A 488 42.85 14.13 8.32
N LYS A 489 42.09 14.25 7.23
CA LYS A 489 41.09 15.30 6.99
C LYS A 489 39.69 14.85 7.37
N SER A 490 38.88 15.74 7.94
CA SER A 490 37.50 15.42 8.33
C SER A 490 36.48 15.78 7.25
N SER A 491 35.42 14.98 7.16
CA SER A 491 34.17 15.37 6.52
C SER A 491 33.08 15.43 7.58
N ASN A 492 32.46 16.60 7.73
CA ASN A 492 31.40 16.82 8.71
C ASN A 492 30.05 16.82 8.00
N ILE A 493 29.11 16.00 8.47
CA ILE A 493 27.73 15.96 8.00
C ILE A 493 26.80 16.49 9.08
N THR A 494 25.90 17.42 8.73
CA THR A 494 24.80 17.84 9.60
C THR A 494 23.53 17.09 9.18
N LEU A 495 22.90 16.38 10.10
CA LEU A 495 21.80 15.46 9.79
C LEU A 495 20.44 15.96 10.29
N PHE A 496 20.34 16.31 11.57
CA PHE A 496 19.04 16.57 12.20
C PHE A 496 18.98 17.94 12.85
N ALA A 497 17.83 18.60 12.70
CA ALA A 497 17.39 19.68 13.57
C ALA A 497 16.61 19.09 14.76
N THR A 498 16.88 19.53 15.98
CA THR A 498 16.32 18.91 17.20
C THR A 498 15.98 19.93 18.30
N ASP A 499 15.20 19.50 19.29
CA ASP A 499 15.00 20.17 20.58
C ASP A 499 15.10 19.11 21.68
N LEU A 500 16.24 18.41 21.72
CA LEU A 500 16.47 17.23 22.56
C LEU A 500 17.27 17.57 23.81
N LYS A 501 16.71 17.32 24.98
CA LYS A 501 17.38 17.49 26.27
C LYS A 501 18.24 16.26 26.59
N ILE A 502 19.45 16.50 27.06
CA ILE A 502 20.34 15.46 27.58
C ILE A 502 19.99 15.26 29.05
N ASP A 503 19.26 14.19 29.35
CA ASP A 503 18.94 13.83 30.73
C ASP A 503 20.11 13.13 31.44
N LYS A 504 20.02 13.06 32.77
CA LYS A 504 21.03 12.39 33.59
C LYS A 504 21.11 10.91 33.22
N GLY A 505 22.30 10.43 32.90
CA GLY A 505 22.50 9.04 32.47
C GLY A 505 22.08 8.74 31.03
N ALA A 506 21.75 9.77 30.23
CA ALA A 506 21.53 9.65 28.81
C ALA A 506 22.74 9.00 28.11
N LYS A 507 22.46 8.21 27.08
CA LYS A 507 23.48 7.62 26.19
C LYS A 507 23.20 8.03 24.77
N PHE A 508 24.22 8.53 24.09
CA PHE A 508 24.17 8.82 22.66
C PHE A 508 25.05 7.84 21.90
N SER A 509 24.48 7.11 20.94
CA SER A 509 25.19 6.12 20.13
C SER A 509 24.72 6.09 18.68
N VAL A 510 25.57 5.54 17.80
CA VAL A 510 25.25 5.22 16.41
C VAL A 510 25.73 3.80 16.07
N SER A 511 24.95 3.06 15.29
CA SER A 511 25.37 1.77 14.73
C SER A 511 25.88 1.97 13.32
N MET A 512 27.16 1.65 13.08
CA MET A 512 27.85 1.92 11.82
C MET A 512 28.82 0.79 11.43
N LEU A 513 29.12 0.71 10.13
CA LEU A 513 30.24 -0.05 9.57
C LEU A 513 30.96 0.76 8.49
N SER A 514 32.17 0.33 8.12
CA SER A 514 32.96 0.94 7.07
C SER A 514 33.90 -0.08 6.42
N ASP A 515 34.05 -0.03 5.11
CA ASP A 515 34.96 -0.89 4.34
C ASP A 515 36.43 -0.73 4.76
N GLN A 516 36.76 0.38 5.44
CA GLN A 516 38.09 0.68 5.96
C GLN A 516 37.98 1.33 7.34
N ALA A 517 38.95 1.07 8.21
CA ALA A 517 38.97 1.63 9.54
C ALA A 517 39.00 3.16 9.54
N LEU A 518 38.08 3.79 10.27
CA LEU A 518 38.01 5.24 10.43
C LEU A 518 37.43 5.63 11.79
N LYS A 519 37.65 6.88 12.19
CA LYS A 519 37.16 7.47 13.44
C LYS A 519 35.90 8.27 13.17
N VAL A 520 34.93 8.14 14.07
CA VAL A 520 33.68 8.90 14.07
C VAL A 520 33.62 9.77 15.32
N SER A 521 33.18 11.01 15.16
CA SER A 521 32.83 11.89 16.28
C SER A 521 31.41 12.43 16.10
N ALA A 522 30.68 12.59 17.20
CA ALA A 522 29.42 13.31 17.20
C ALA A 522 29.68 14.82 17.19
N ILE A 523 28.95 15.55 16.35
CA ILE A 523 28.95 17.01 16.28
C ILE A 523 27.59 17.51 16.78
N LEU A 524 27.56 18.14 17.95
CA LEU A 524 26.32 18.64 18.55
C LEU A 524 26.35 20.16 18.63
N GLU A 525 25.30 20.81 18.13
CA GLU A 525 25.05 22.24 18.38
C GLU A 525 24.09 22.35 19.57
N LEU A 526 24.50 23.01 20.65
CA LEU A 526 23.73 23.14 21.89
C LEU A 526 22.94 24.46 21.91
N ALA A 527 21.87 24.52 22.70
CA ALA A 527 20.99 25.67 22.83
C ALA A 527 21.69 26.95 23.35
N ASN A 528 22.86 26.82 23.98
CA ASN A 528 23.70 27.94 24.40
C ASN A 528 24.59 28.49 23.27
N GLY A 529 24.45 27.98 22.03
CA GLY A 529 25.24 28.35 20.86
C GLY A 529 26.57 27.61 20.73
N GLN A 530 26.93 26.74 21.67
CA GLN A 530 28.17 25.98 21.63
C GLN A 530 28.07 24.82 20.64
N LYS A 531 29.02 24.73 19.70
CA LYS A 531 29.24 23.54 18.86
C LYS A 531 30.31 22.66 19.51
N VAL A 532 29.98 21.41 19.80
CA VAL A 532 30.87 20.45 20.47
C VAL A 532 31.15 19.24 19.59
N SER A 533 32.38 18.72 19.68
CA SER A 533 32.81 17.48 19.03
C SER A 533 33.14 16.44 20.10
N ILE A 534 32.49 15.29 20.04
CA ILE A 534 32.65 14.20 21.00
C ILE A 534 33.17 12.98 20.25
N ALA A 535 34.40 12.54 20.56
CA ALA A 535 34.97 11.35 19.93
C ALA A 535 34.18 10.09 20.32
N GLY A 536 33.99 9.20 19.35
CA GLY A 536 33.47 7.86 19.61
C GLY A 536 34.43 7.02 20.46
N ASP A 537 33.88 6.05 21.17
CA ASP A 537 34.62 5.13 22.05
C ASP A 537 35.56 4.17 21.29
N LYS A 538 35.34 3.97 19.99
CA LYS A 538 36.14 3.11 19.11
C LYS A 538 36.05 3.52 17.65
N SER A 539 36.94 2.95 16.83
CA SER A 539 36.94 3.10 15.37
C SER A 539 35.96 2.13 14.70
N LEU A 540 35.49 2.50 13.51
CA LEU A 540 34.69 1.61 12.66
C LEU A 540 35.53 0.49 12.05
N THR A 541 34.85 -0.59 11.69
CA THR A 541 35.39 -1.74 10.95
C THR A 541 34.35 -2.20 9.91
N GLU A 542 34.69 -3.24 9.16
CA GLU A 542 33.77 -3.90 8.20
C GLU A 542 32.53 -4.51 8.86
N ASN A 543 32.56 -4.75 10.18
CA ASN A 543 31.43 -5.28 10.93
C ASN A 543 30.62 -4.14 11.58
N TRP A 544 29.30 -4.33 11.63
CA TRP A 544 28.40 -3.46 12.39
C TRP A 544 28.87 -3.33 13.84
N SER A 545 29.01 -2.07 14.29
CA SER A 545 29.42 -1.75 15.64
C SER A 545 28.66 -0.53 16.15
N GLU A 546 28.20 -0.60 17.40
CA GLU A 546 27.61 0.55 18.09
C GLU A 546 28.74 1.44 18.64
N ILE A 547 28.87 2.65 18.13
CA ILE A 547 29.80 3.69 18.60
C ILE A 547 29.09 4.58 19.61
N SER A 548 29.64 4.69 20.82
CA SER A 548 29.10 5.50 21.91
C SER A 548 29.83 6.82 22.06
N PHE A 549 29.09 7.89 22.40
CA PHE A 549 29.62 9.23 22.64
C PHE A 549 29.35 9.67 24.09
N ASP A 550 30.38 10.09 24.83
CA ASP A 550 30.22 10.55 26.22
C ASP A 550 29.59 11.94 26.30
N VAL A 551 28.27 11.96 26.52
CA VAL A 551 27.47 13.17 26.67
C VAL A 551 27.32 13.65 28.12
N LYS A 552 27.96 12.99 29.09
CA LYS A 552 27.75 13.26 30.53
C LYS A 552 28.08 14.71 30.92
N LYS A 553 29.08 15.32 30.27
CA LYS A 553 29.47 16.72 30.51
C LYS A 553 28.40 17.74 30.08
N PHE A 554 27.42 17.29 29.30
CA PHE A 554 26.36 18.11 28.73
C PHE A 554 24.98 17.78 29.32
N GLU A 555 24.92 17.02 30.42
CA GLU A 555 23.67 16.78 31.15
C GLU A 555 22.95 18.11 31.47
N GLY A 556 21.65 18.16 31.23
CA GLY A 556 20.80 19.34 31.36
C GLY A 556 20.80 20.29 30.16
N GLN A 557 21.75 20.17 29.24
CA GLN A 557 21.77 20.94 28.00
C GLN A 557 20.74 20.43 27.00
N THR A 558 20.40 21.26 26.02
CA THR A 558 19.52 20.90 24.90
C THR A 558 20.30 20.93 23.59
N ILE A 559 20.23 19.84 22.84
CA ILE A 559 20.77 19.70 21.49
C ILE A 559 19.79 20.33 20.50
N LYS A 560 20.32 21.16 19.61
CA LYS A 560 19.63 21.85 18.52
C LYS A 560 19.93 21.28 17.14
N LYS A 561 21.14 20.76 16.96
CA LYS A 561 21.50 20.01 15.76
C LYS A 561 22.40 18.82 16.09
N ILE A 562 22.21 17.75 15.34
CA ILE A 562 23.03 16.54 15.40
C ILE A 562 23.72 16.35 14.05
N GLY A 563 25.02 16.12 14.08
CA GLY A 563 25.84 15.74 12.95
C GLY A 563 26.92 14.73 13.34
N LEU A 564 27.67 14.26 12.35
CA LEU A 564 28.80 13.35 12.52
C LEU A 564 30.03 13.91 11.81
N SER A 565 31.21 13.66 12.36
CA SER A 565 32.50 13.90 11.73
C SER A 565 33.14 12.56 11.42
N ILE A 566 33.49 12.34 10.16
CA ILE A 566 34.17 11.14 9.67
C ILE A 566 35.61 11.52 9.35
N LYS A 567 36.57 10.76 9.87
CA LYS A 567 38.01 10.98 9.63
C LYS A 567 38.75 9.66 9.53
N SER A 568 39.51 9.49 8.45
CA SER A 568 40.42 8.35 8.30
C SER A 568 41.86 8.78 8.53
N ASP A 569 42.68 7.90 9.11
CA ASP A 569 44.13 8.12 9.23
C ASP A 569 44.86 7.78 7.92
N GLN A 570 44.17 7.15 6.96
CA GLN A 570 44.67 6.80 5.63
C GLN A 570 43.75 7.37 4.55
N ALA A 571 44.29 7.58 3.34
CA ALA A 571 43.44 7.95 2.22
C ALA A 571 42.42 6.82 1.93
N MET A 572 41.21 7.20 1.49
CA MET A 572 40.15 6.27 1.13
C MET A 572 39.54 6.67 -0.20
N ASP A 573 39.49 5.75 -1.16
CA ASP A 573 38.87 5.95 -2.46
C ASP A 573 37.81 4.89 -2.71
N PHE A 574 36.61 5.32 -3.08
CA PHE A 574 35.44 4.49 -3.36
C PHE A 574 35.14 3.46 -2.25
N LYS A 575 35.11 3.91 -1.00
CA LYS A 575 34.85 3.06 0.20
C LYS A 575 33.52 3.40 0.86
N GLY A 576 32.73 2.36 1.16
CA GLY A 576 31.42 2.47 1.78
C GLY A 576 31.52 2.71 3.28
N ILE A 577 30.67 3.61 3.77
CA ILE A 577 30.46 3.85 5.20
C ILE A 577 28.95 3.82 5.41
N ASN A 578 28.45 2.88 6.21
CA ASN A 578 27.01 2.75 6.46
C ASN A 578 26.67 3.23 7.88
N LEU A 579 25.57 3.97 7.98
CA LEU A 579 24.94 4.41 9.22
C LEU A 579 23.55 3.77 9.29
N GLY A 580 23.38 2.82 10.20
CA GLY A 580 22.19 1.99 10.30
C GLY A 580 21.29 2.32 11.48
N GLU A 581 21.80 3.01 12.51
CA GLU A 581 20.97 3.46 13.64
C GLU A 581 21.60 4.66 14.34
N MET A 582 20.77 5.54 14.90
CA MET A 582 21.17 6.64 15.79
C MET A 582 20.21 6.71 16.97
N THR A 583 20.76 6.72 18.19
CA THR A 583 19.96 6.66 19.42
C THR A 583 20.47 7.65 20.46
N LEU A 584 19.56 8.43 21.05
CA LEU A 584 19.71 9.14 22.31
C LEU A 584 18.70 8.58 23.32
N THR A 585 19.18 7.95 24.38
CA THR A 585 18.33 7.46 25.48
C THR A 585 18.24 8.50 26.61
N ASN A 586 17.20 8.44 27.44
CA ASN A 586 17.03 9.31 28.61
C ASN A 586 17.65 8.73 29.91
N GLY A 587 18.37 7.60 29.82
CA GLY A 587 18.96 6.90 30.97
C GLY A 587 17.97 6.09 31.82
N GLN A 588 16.68 6.08 31.48
CA GLN A 588 15.68 5.26 32.16
C GLN A 588 15.68 3.83 31.61
N LYS A 589 15.34 2.88 32.49
CA LYS A 589 15.16 1.49 32.08
C LYS A 589 13.82 1.35 31.37
N VAL A 590 13.83 0.75 30.18
CA VAL A 590 12.63 0.44 29.43
C VAL A 590 12.00 -0.85 30.00
N ALA A 591 10.71 -0.80 30.31
CA ALA A 591 9.99 -1.98 30.82
C ALA A 591 9.84 -3.05 29.72
N PRO A 592 9.94 -4.35 30.03
CA PRO A 592 9.59 -5.40 29.08
C PRO A 592 8.09 -5.35 28.76
N ILE A 593 7.71 -5.92 27.62
CA ILE A 593 6.33 -6.01 27.15
C ILE A 593 5.88 -7.48 27.27
N ALA A 594 4.64 -7.71 27.67
CA ALA A 594 4.02 -9.03 27.68
C ALA A 594 2.80 -9.07 26.76
N LEU A 595 2.74 -10.15 25.97
CA LEU A 595 1.59 -10.44 25.12
C LEU A 595 0.72 -11.54 25.72
N SER A 596 -0.55 -11.56 25.33
CA SER A 596 -1.51 -12.61 25.68
C SER A 596 -2.54 -12.79 24.56
N ASP A 597 -3.35 -13.85 24.64
CA ASP A 597 -4.52 -14.08 23.78
C ASP A 597 -4.26 -13.98 22.26
N ALA A 598 -3.12 -14.51 21.78
CA ALA A 598 -2.85 -14.57 20.34
C ALA A 598 -3.82 -15.51 19.61
N LYS A 599 -4.37 -15.05 18.48
CA LYS A 599 -5.39 -15.77 17.70
C LYS A 599 -5.23 -15.54 16.20
N VAL A 600 -5.68 -16.51 15.41
CA VAL A 600 -6.03 -16.32 14.01
C VAL A 600 -7.49 -15.87 13.98
N THR A 601 -7.77 -14.65 13.51
CA THR A 601 -9.12 -14.07 13.48
C THR A 601 -9.84 -14.30 12.17
N ASP A 602 -9.08 -14.54 11.09
CA ASP A 602 -9.61 -14.89 9.79
C ASP A 602 -8.54 -15.65 8.98
N GLU A 603 -8.98 -16.58 8.15
CA GLU A 603 -8.12 -17.43 7.33
C GLU A 603 -8.74 -17.65 5.95
N ALA A 604 -7.91 -17.55 4.91
CA ALA A 604 -8.27 -17.90 3.55
C ALA A 604 -7.26 -18.90 3.00
N PHE A 605 -7.75 -19.99 2.41
CA PHE A 605 -6.92 -20.99 1.74
C PHE A 605 -7.16 -20.96 0.25
N GLU A 606 -6.07 -20.88 -0.50
CA GLU A 606 -6.06 -20.77 -1.95
C GLU A 606 -5.12 -21.83 -2.53
N GLU A 607 -5.13 -21.98 -3.85
CA GLU A 607 -4.31 -22.99 -4.53
C GLU A 607 -4.48 -24.39 -3.94
N GLU A 608 -5.75 -24.79 -3.71
CA GLU A 608 -6.11 -26.08 -3.11
C GLU A 608 -5.50 -26.31 -1.71
N GLY A 609 -5.37 -25.23 -0.93
CA GLY A 609 -4.81 -25.29 0.42
C GLY A 609 -3.29 -25.40 0.45
N THR A 610 -2.61 -24.94 -0.61
CA THR A 610 -1.16 -24.82 -0.66
C THR A 610 -0.66 -23.39 -0.42
N VAL A 611 -1.55 -22.39 -0.47
CA VAL A 611 -1.29 -20.99 -0.14
C VAL A 611 -2.36 -20.51 0.84
N GLY A 612 -2.00 -19.67 1.81
CA GLY A 612 -2.96 -19.14 2.78
C GLY A 612 -2.68 -17.71 3.23
N GLY A 613 -3.76 -16.96 3.43
CA GLY A 613 -3.77 -15.62 4.01
C GLY A 613 -4.36 -15.63 5.41
N PHE A 614 -3.65 -15.07 6.40
CA PHE A 614 -4.03 -15.18 7.82
C PHE A 614 -4.03 -13.83 8.52
N ARG A 615 -5.16 -13.49 9.15
CA ARG A 615 -5.26 -12.33 10.05
C ARG A 615 -4.93 -12.79 11.47
N LEU A 616 -3.89 -12.19 12.05
CA LEU A 616 -3.44 -12.46 13.41
C LEU A 616 -3.82 -11.28 14.32
N SER A 617 -4.18 -11.56 15.56
CA SER A 617 -4.37 -10.54 16.61
C SER A 617 -3.92 -11.05 17.97
N TRP A 618 -3.63 -10.12 18.89
CA TRP A 618 -3.20 -10.42 20.26
C TRP A 618 -3.55 -9.27 21.21
N LYS A 619 -3.39 -9.50 22.51
CA LYS A 619 -3.40 -8.45 23.54
C LYS A 619 -1.97 -8.10 23.94
N SER A 620 -1.76 -6.86 24.35
CA SER A 620 -0.46 -6.32 24.73
C SER A 620 -0.60 -5.31 25.87
N ASP A 621 0.37 -5.33 26.80
CA ASP A 621 0.53 -4.31 27.84
C ASP A 621 1.44 -3.13 27.40
N ALA A 622 1.83 -3.12 26.12
CA ALA A 622 2.67 -2.09 25.54
C ALA A 622 2.00 -0.70 25.59
N ASN A 623 2.80 0.33 25.83
CA ASN A 623 2.39 1.73 25.86
C ASN A 623 3.45 2.60 25.17
N LYS A 624 3.16 3.89 25.00
CA LYS A 624 4.04 4.85 24.30
C LYS A 624 5.46 4.98 24.87
N ASN A 625 5.70 4.58 26.12
CA ASN A 625 7.00 4.70 26.78
C ASN A 625 7.88 3.45 26.61
N ASN A 626 7.30 2.30 26.26
CA ASN A 626 8.07 1.06 26.09
C ASN A 626 7.94 0.43 24.71
N PHE A 627 6.87 0.69 23.94
CA PHE A 627 6.64 0.05 22.65
C PHE A 627 7.62 0.52 21.56
N SER A 628 8.13 -0.42 20.77
CA SER A 628 8.81 -0.16 19.49
C SER A 628 8.09 -0.87 18.35
N THR A 629 8.05 -2.20 18.35
CA THR A 629 7.41 -2.98 17.28
C THR A 629 7.00 -4.37 17.76
N TYR A 630 6.20 -5.08 16.97
CA TYR A 630 5.99 -6.52 17.09
C TYR A 630 6.62 -7.23 15.90
N GLU A 631 7.39 -8.27 16.15
CA GLU A 631 7.93 -9.15 15.11
C GLU A 631 7.10 -10.42 15.02
N ILE A 632 6.80 -10.86 13.80
CA ILE A 632 5.98 -12.05 13.53
C ILE A 632 6.87 -13.11 12.88
N TYR A 633 6.86 -14.31 13.46
CA TYR A 633 7.65 -15.44 13.01
C TYR A 633 6.79 -16.66 12.72
N GLN A 634 7.16 -17.43 11.69
CA GLN A 634 6.80 -18.83 11.57
C GLN A 634 7.78 -19.67 12.39
N LEU A 635 7.25 -20.60 13.19
CA LEU A 635 8.04 -21.60 13.92
C LEU A 635 8.10 -22.90 13.11
N ASN A 636 9.32 -23.36 12.85
CA ASN A 636 9.57 -24.62 12.17
C ASN A 636 9.76 -25.77 13.16
N ASP A 637 9.49 -27.01 12.71
CA ASP A 637 9.62 -28.22 13.53
C ASP A 637 11.07 -28.48 14.00
N ASP A 638 12.06 -27.91 13.30
CA ASP A 638 13.49 -27.99 13.63
C ASP A 638 13.92 -26.97 14.71
N GLY A 639 12.99 -26.14 15.20
CA GLY A 639 13.24 -25.09 16.20
C GLY A 639 13.77 -23.77 15.62
N ASN A 640 13.98 -23.67 14.30
CA ASN A 640 14.30 -22.42 13.64
C ASN A 640 13.06 -21.53 13.48
N LYS A 641 13.28 -20.23 13.37
CA LYS A 641 12.23 -19.24 13.13
C LYS A 641 12.47 -18.52 11.80
N GLU A 642 11.41 -18.31 11.03
CA GLU A 642 11.38 -17.54 9.78
C GLU A 642 10.57 -16.26 9.99
N PHE A 643 11.10 -15.11 9.61
CA PHE A 643 10.49 -13.80 9.80
C PHE A 643 9.42 -13.55 8.72
N LEU A 644 8.18 -13.33 9.14
CA LEU A 644 7.06 -13.05 8.24
C LEU A 644 6.78 -11.55 8.08
N GLY A 645 7.26 -10.72 8.99
CA GLY A 645 7.06 -9.28 8.98
C GLY A 645 7.05 -8.67 10.37
N ALA A 646 6.86 -7.36 10.42
CA ALA A 646 6.72 -6.60 11.65
C ALA A 646 5.43 -5.79 11.61
N SER A 647 4.93 -5.40 12.78
CA SER A 647 3.70 -4.62 12.93
C SER A 647 3.84 -3.60 14.04
N ASN A 648 3.31 -2.40 13.81
CA ASN A 648 3.15 -1.41 14.86
C ASN A 648 1.78 -1.52 15.56
N ILE A 649 0.86 -2.41 15.17
CA ILE A 649 -0.45 -2.60 15.83
C ILE A 649 -0.58 -3.99 16.47
N ASN A 650 -1.62 -4.21 17.27
CA ASN A 650 -1.89 -5.51 17.90
C ASN A 650 -2.51 -6.55 16.94
N ALA A 651 -2.16 -6.45 15.65
CA ALA A 651 -2.61 -7.33 14.59
C ALA A 651 -1.54 -7.40 13.48
N PHE A 652 -1.59 -8.45 12.67
CA PHE A 652 -0.74 -8.58 11.47
C PHE A 652 -1.47 -9.40 10.42
N PHE A 653 -1.25 -9.11 9.14
CA PHE A 653 -1.76 -9.91 8.04
C PHE A 653 -0.61 -10.68 7.39
N VAL A 654 -0.63 -12.00 7.52
CA VAL A 654 0.30 -12.88 6.81
C VAL A 654 -0.25 -13.08 5.40
N ASN A 655 0.38 -12.43 4.42
CA ASN A 655 -0.01 -12.54 3.02
C ASN A 655 0.60 -13.80 2.36
N ALA A 656 -0.20 -14.53 1.59
CA ALA A 656 0.27 -15.54 0.63
C ALA A 656 1.27 -16.58 1.19
N LEU A 657 1.09 -17.04 2.44
CA LEU A 657 2.01 -17.98 3.04
C LEU A 657 1.96 -19.32 2.30
N LYS A 658 3.11 -19.78 1.82
CA LYS A 658 3.22 -21.09 1.16
C LYS A 658 3.25 -22.20 2.19
N ARG A 659 2.42 -23.21 2.00
CA ARG A 659 2.42 -24.43 2.81
C ARG A 659 3.73 -25.21 2.59
N GLY A 660 4.41 -25.53 3.68
CA GLY A 660 5.57 -26.41 3.65
C GLY A 660 5.20 -27.86 3.28
N LYS A 661 6.17 -28.62 2.75
CA LYS A 661 5.96 -30.02 2.36
C LYS A 661 5.55 -30.88 3.56
N ASN A 662 4.45 -31.63 3.44
CA ASN A 662 3.90 -32.51 4.48
C ASN A 662 3.54 -31.79 5.80
N ILE A 663 3.33 -30.47 5.76
CA ILE A 663 2.92 -29.68 6.93
C ILE A 663 1.40 -29.66 7.01
N ASN A 664 0.83 -30.01 8.17
CA ASN A 664 -0.63 -29.96 8.40
C ASN A 664 -1.05 -28.78 9.28
N SER A 665 -0.10 -28.10 9.90
CA SER A 665 -0.36 -26.88 10.67
C SER A 665 0.86 -25.97 10.65
N THR A 666 0.62 -24.67 10.59
CA THR A 666 1.68 -23.65 10.78
C THR A 666 1.50 -23.01 12.15
N LYS A 667 2.60 -22.83 12.88
CA LYS A 667 2.63 -22.12 14.15
C LYS A 667 3.29 -20.76 13.98
N PHE A 668 2.63 -19.72 14.49
CA PHE A 668 3.11 -18.34 14.51
C PHE A 668 3.57 -17.97 15.91
N GLU A 669 4.65 -17.21 16.01
CA GLU A 669 5.08 -16.55 17.23
C GLU A 669 5.08 -15.04 17.02
N ILE A 670 4.55 -14.30 17.99
CA ILE A 670 4.55 -12.84 18.02
C ILE A 670 5.46 -12.42 19.16
N VAL A 671 6.48 -11.62 18.84
CA VAL A 671 7.52 -11.16 19.77
C VAL A 671 7.43 -9.64 19.89
N PRO A 672 7.17 -9.08 21.08
CA PRO A 672 7.21 -7.64 21.25
C PRO A 672 8.65 -7.15 21.45
N ILE A 673 8.98 -6.04 20.81
CA ILE A 673 10.26 -5.34 20.94
C ILE A 673 10.02 -4.01 21.63
N ASN A 674 10.80 -3.73 22.68
CA ASN A 674 10.71 -2.49 23.41
C ASN A 674 11.61 -1.38 22.80
N LYS A 675 11.48 -0.13 23.27
CA LYS A 675 12.30 1.01 22.82
C LYS A 675 13.82 0.86 23.04
N ALA A 676 14.26 -0.10 23.86
CA ALA A 676 15.67 -0.43 24.03
C ALA A 676 16.14 -1.53 23.05
N GLY A 677 15.28 -2.00 22.14
CA GLY A 677 15.58 -3.10 21.22
C GLY A 677 15.52 -4.49 21.86
N GLU A 678 14.97 -4.61 23.07
CA GLU A 678 14.91 -5.88 23.81
C GLU A 678 13.59 -6.61 23.57
N SER A 679 13.65 -7.94 23.42
CA SER A 679 12.48 -8.79 23.30
C SER A 679 11.75 -8.99 24.63
N GLY A 680 10.42 -8.89 24.62
CA GLY A 680 9.55 -9.19 25.75
C GLY A 680 9.02 -10.63 25.75
N HIS A 681 7.93 -10.86 26.50
CA HIS A 681 7.24 -12.16 26.55
C HIS A 681 6.42 -12.38 25.27
N SER A 682 6.82 -13.37 24.47
CA SER A 682 6.14 -13.76 23.24
C SER A 682 4.91 -14.65 23.49
N VAL A 683 4.06 -14.74 22.48
CA VAL A 683 2.88 -15.62 22.44
C VAL A 683 2.82 -16.34 21.10
N THR A 684 2.11 -17.46 21.06
CA THR A 684 1.98 -18.25 19.83
C THR A 684 0.53 -18.57 19.51
N THR A 685 0.22 -18.65 18.22
CA THR A 685 -1.04 -19.18 17.69
C THR A 685 -0.75 -20.13 16.53
N SER A 686 -1.74 -20.86 16.03
CA SER A 686 -1.55 -21.81 14.94
C SER A 686 -2.76 -21.86 14.02
N VAL A 687 -2.49 -22.21 12.76
CA VAL A 687 -3.51 -22.52 11.76
C VAL A 687 -3.35 -23.95 11.28
N LYS A 688 -4.47 -24.62 10.99
CA LYS A 688 -4.48 -25.96 10.38
C LYS A 688 -4.73 -25.82 8.89
N TRP A 689 -3.87 -26.43 8.08
CA TRP A 689 -4.05 -26.46 6.64
C TRP A 689 -5.17 -27.45 6.26
N PRO A 690 -5.97 -27.16 5.22
CA PRO A 690 -6.92 -28.12 4.65
C PRO A 690 -6.21 -29.42 4.25
N ASP A 691 -6.90 -30.56 4.32
CA ASP A 691 -6.35 -31.79 3.78
C ASP A 691 -6.33 -31.71 2.25
N ASN A 692 -5.14 -31.57 1.67
CA ASN A 692 -4.90 -31.56 0.23
C ASN A 692 -4.24 -32.84 -0.25
N SER A 693 -4.29 -33.91 0.55
CA SER A 693 -3.67 -35.19 0.20
C SER A 693 -4.59 -36.10 -0.62
N LEU A 694 -5.91 -35.87 -0.60
CA LEU A 694 -6.87 -36.69 -1.35
C LEU A 694 -6.95 -36.27 -2.81
N ALA A 695 -6.97 -37.25 -3.72
CA ALA A 695 -7.23 -37.01 -5.14
C ALA A 695 -8.67 -36.51 -5.33
N LYS A 696 -8.88 -35.62 -6.29
CA LYS A 696 -10.19 -35.14 -6.74
C LYS A 696 -10.22 -35.08 -8.25
N ALA A 697 -11.04 -35.92 -8.86
CA ALA A 697 -11.13 -36.05 -10.30
C ALA A 697 -12.01 -34.95 -10.92
N ALA A 698 -11.51 -34.28 -11.95
CA ALA A 698 -12.26 -33.33 -12.76
C ALA A 698 -11.70 -33.30 -14.19
N PHE A 699 -12.55 -33.05 -15.18
CA PHE A 699 -12.12 -32.88 -16.57
C PHE A 699 -13.13 -32.09 -17.40
N VAL A 700 -12.67 -31.62 -18.56
CA VAL A 700 -13.48 -31.04 -19.62
C VAL A 700 -13.08 -31.65 -20.98
N ALA A 701 -13.87 -31.43 -22.02
CA ALA A 701 -13.54 -31.79 -23.40
C ALA A 701 -13.39 -30.50 -24.23
N ASP A 702 -12.44 -30.47 -25.18
CA ASP A 702 -12.29 -29.35 -26.11
C ASP A 702 -13.53 -29.18 -27.01
N LYS A 703 -14.15 -30.30 -27.37
CA LYS A 703 -15.36 -30.40 -28.19
C LYS A 703 -16.31 -31.44 -27.61
N THR A 704 -17.60 -31.12 -27.65
CA THR A 704 -18.69 -32.02 -27.22
C THR A 704 -19.64 -32.41 -28.34
N LEU A 705 -19.52 -31.77 -29.50
CA LEU A 705 -20.19 -32.15 -30.74
C LEU A 705 -19.12 -32.34 -31.82
N VAL A 706 -19.04 -33.53 -32.40
CA VAL A 706 -18.02 -33.89 -33.39
C VAL A 706 -18.59 -34.81 -34.48
N THR A 707 -17.92 -34.88 -35.63
CA THR A 707 -18.27 -35.87 -36.67
C THR A 707 -17.54 -37.19 -36.45
N ILE A 708 -18.02 -38.27 -37.07
CA ILE A 708 -17.32 -39.56 -37.09
C ILE A 708 -15.84 -39.38 -37.48
N GLY A 709 -14.94 -39.98 -36.70
CA GLY A 709 -13.49 -39.92 -36.89
C GLY A 709 -12.81 -38.61 -36.48
N GLU A 710 -13.56 -37.56 -36.12
CA GLU A 710 -12.99 -36.32 -35.59
C GLU A 710 -12.43 -36.57 -34.17
N LYS A 711 -11.28 -35.95 -33.89
CA LYS A 711 -10.60 -36.08 -32.60
C LYS A 711 -11.19 -35.13 -31.55
N VAL A 712 -11.43 -35.68 -30.36
CA VAL A 712 -11.75 -34.97 -29.12
C VAL A 712 -10.56 -35.07 -28.18
N THR A 713 -10.13 -33.94 -27.63
CA THR A 713 -9.13 -33.88 -26.56
C THR A 713 -9.83 -33.78 -25.21
N LEU A 714 -9.62 -34.77 -24.35
CA LEU A 714 -10.07 -34.73 -22.96
C LEU A 714 -8.98 -34.06 -22.12
N MET A 715 -9.33 -33.00 -21.40
CA MET A 715 -8.39 -32.20 -20.61
C MET A 715 -8.62 -32.42 -19.12
N ASN A 716 -7.62 -32.99 -18.44
CA ASN A 716 -7.67 -33.23 -17.00
C ASN A 716 -7.63 -31.90 -16.22
N GLN A 717 -8.60 -31.74 -15.32
CA GLN A 717 -8.75 -30.66 -14.35
C GLN A 717 -8.66 -31.16 -12.89
N SER A 718 -8.22 -32.41 -12.67
CA SER A 718 -8.08 -32.97 -11.33
C SER A 718 -7.08 -32.18 -10.47
N ASN A 719 -7.29 -32.19 -9.16
CA ASN A 719 -6.51 -31.41 -8.19
C ASN A 719 -5.02 -31.81 -8.15
N LEU A 720 -4.17 -30.97 -7.57
CA LEU A 720 -2.71 -31.14 -7.49
C LEU A 720 -2.27 -32.42 -6.78
N ALA A 721 -3.11 -32.98 -5.89
CA ALA A 721 -2.85 -34.26 -5.25
C ALA A 721 -2.87 -35.44 -6.23
N SER A 722 -3.52 -35.27 -7.38
CA SER A 722 -3.74 -36.31 -8.39
C SER A 722 -2.53 -36.43 -9.33
N VAL A 723 -1.77 -37.52 -9.19
CA VAL A 723 -0.52 -37.76 -9.93
C VAL A 723 -0.65 -38.85 -11.00
N LYS A 724 -1.74 -39.63 -10.99
CA LYS A 724 -2.05 -40.66 -11.99
C LYS A 724 -3.51 -40.60 -12.41
N TYR A 725 -3.79 -41.03 -13.63
CA TYR A 725 -5.10 -40.90 -14.28
C TYR A 725 -5.49 -42.21 -14.97
N LYS A 726 -6.79 -42.53 -14.93
CA LYS A 726 -7.39 -43.61 -15.70
C LYS A 726 -8.67 -43.10 -16.35
N TRP A 727 -8.67 -43.10 -17.68
CA TRP A 727 -9.82 -42.73 -18.51
C TRP A 727 -10.54 -43.97 -19.00
N GLU A 728 -11.86 -43.95 -18.94
CA GLU A 728 -12.75 -44.98 -19.46
C GLU A 728 -13.79 -44.29 -20.35
N ILE A 729 -13.75 -44.56 -21.66
CA ILE A 729 -14.61 -43.96 -22.69
C ILE A 729 -15.16 -45.08 -23.58
N ASP A 730 -16.29 -45.66 -23.19
CA ASP A 730 -16.89 -46.75 -23.96
C ASP A 730 -17.25 -46.28 -25.39
N GLY A 731 -16.96 -47.11 -26.38
CA GLY A 731 -17.18 -46.81 -27.80
C GLY A 731 -16.18 -45.84 -28.47
N ALA A 732 -15.20 -45.31 -27.74
CA ALA A 732 -14.12 -44.51 -28.32
C ALA A 732 -12.92 -45.35 -28.76
N SER A 733 -12.08 -44.79 -29.64
CA SER A 733 -10.77 -45.30 -30.00
C SER A 733 -9.68 -44.29 -29.59
N PRO A 734 -8.82 -44.61 -28.59
CA PRO A 734 -8.88 -45.77 -27.71
C PRO A 734 -10.01 -45.67 -26.65
N ALA A 735 -10.52 -46.82 -26.17
CA ALA A 735 -11.59 -46.87 -25.15
C ALA A 735 -11.09 -46.62 -23.71
N THR A 736 -9.78 -46.69 -23.47
CA THR A 736 -9.15 -46.37 -22.19
C THR A 736 -7.83 -45.66 -22.41
N SER A 737 -7.43 -44.79 -21.48
CA SER A 737 -6.10 -44.15 -21.50
C SER A 737 -5.59 -43.85 -20.09
N THR A 738 -4.27 -43.73 -19.94
CA THR A 738 -3.60 -43.24 -18.73
C THR A 738 -2.87 -41.92 -18.95
N GLU A 739 -2.96 -41.35 -20.15
CA GLU A 739 -2.38 -40.04 -20.45
C GLU A 739 -3.09 -38.94 -19.64
N LYS A 740 -2.37 -37.87 -19.33
CA LYS A 740 -2.96 -36.72 -18.62
C LYS A 740 -4.09 -36.09 -19.43
N ASN A 741 -3.91 -35.92 -20.74
CA ASN A 741 -4.89 -35.34 -21.64
C ASN A 741 -4.99 -36.20 -22.93
N PRO A 742 -5.77 -37.29 -22.94
CA PRO A 742 -5.84 -38.18 -24.09
C PRO A 742 -6.63 -37.57 -25.25
N GLN A 743 -6.27 -37.97 -26.47
CA GLN A 743 -7.10 -37.76 -27.65
C GLN A 743 -7.87 -39.04 -28.00
N VAL A 744 -9.16 -38.89 -28.25
CA VAL A 744 -10.06 -39.99 -28.63
C VAL A 744 -10.85 -39.64 -29.89
N SER A 745 -11.35 -40.66 -30.58
CA SER A 745 -12.25 -40.52 -31.73
C SER A 745 -13.33 -41.60 -31.69
N PHE A 746 -14.39 -41.42 -32.47
CA PHE A 746 -15.55 -42.32 -32.47
C PHE A 746 -15.89 -42.73 -33.90
N ASP A 747 -16.11 -44.03 -34.11
CA ASP A 747 -16.39 -44.60 -35.44
C ASP A 747 -17.88 -44.68 -35.76
N LYS A 748 -18.75 -44.32 -34.81
CA LYS A 748 -20.22 -44.37 -34.95
C LYS A 748 -20.83 -43.10 -34.38
N ALA A 749 -21.93 -42.66 -35.01
CA ALA A 749 -22.78 -41.62 -34.44
C ALA A 749 -23.47 -42.13 -33.15
N GLY A 750 -23.66 -41.24 -32.19
CA GLY A 750 -24.20 -41.60 -30.87
C GLY A 750 -23.85 -40.58 -29.80
N SER A 751 -24.29 -40.86 -28.56
CA SER A 751 -23.91 -40.10 -27.37
C SER A 751 -23.06 -40.95 -26.46
N TYR A 752 -21.92 -40.43 -26.03
CA TYR A 752 -20.90 -41.17 -25.29
C TYR A 752 -20.60 -40.53 -23.94
N SER A 753 -20.43 -41.37 -22.93
CA SER A 753 -20.07 -40.96 -21.57
C SER A 753 -18.57 -41.08 -21.37
N VAL A 754 -17.99 -40.17 -20.58
CA VAL A 754 -16.57 -40.17 -20.26
C VAL A 754 -16.40 -40.27 -18.75
N LYS A 755 -15.54 -41.18 -18.29
CA LYS A 755 -15.15 -41.31 -16.88
C LYS A 755 -13.65 -41.10 -16.71
N LEU A 756 -13.30 -40.31 -15.70
CA LEU A 756 -11.93 -40.11 -15.24
C LEU A 756 -11.83 -40.59 -13.79
N THR A 757 -10.82 -41.40 -13.50
CA THR A 757 -10.37 -41.72 -12.14
C THR A 757 -9.00 -41.08 -11.91
N ALA A 758 -8.89 -40.29 -10.85
CA ALA A 758 -7.67 -39.60 -10.44
C ALA A 758 -7.11 -40.26 -9.17
N ILE A 759 -5.79 -40.45 -9.11
CA ILE A 759 -5.13 -41.24 -8.06
C ILE A 759 -3.96 -40.45 -7.48
N ASN A 760 -3.88 -40.38 -6.15
CA ASN A 760 -2.77 -39.71 -5.45
C ASN A 760 -1.53 -40.61 -5.30
N GLU A 761 -0.43 -40.05 -4.77
CA GLU A 761 0.82 -40.81 -4.55
C GLU A 761 0.66 -42.02 -3.61
N LYS A 762 -0.35 -41.99 -2.73
CA LYS A 762 -0.65 -43.06 -1.77
C LYS A 762 -1.60 -44.13 -2.33
N GLY A 763 -2.06 -43.98 -3.58
CA GLY A 763 -2.99 -44.91 -4.23
C GLY A 763 -4.46 -44.73 -3.84
N GLN A 764 -4.84 -43.61 -3.21
CA GLN A 764 -6.24 -43.26 -2.97
C GLN A 764 -6.83 -42.63 -4.22
N GLU A 765 -8.08 -42.98 -4.53
CA GLU A 765 -8.74 -42.65 -5.79
C GLU A 765 -10.00 -41.82 -5.59
N ASP A 766 -10.28 -40.95 -6.56
CA ASP A 766 -11.58 -40.31 -6.78
C ASP A 766 -11.96 -40.45 -8.26
N SER A 767 -13.26 -40.47 -8.58
CA SER A 767 -13.70 -40.61 -9.96
C SER A 767 -14.91 -39.74 -10.29
N VAL A 768 -14.91 -39.18 -11.50
CA VAL A 768 -16.01 -38.39 -12.04
C VAL A 768 -16.45 -38.98 -13.38
N THR A 769 -17.76 -39.08 -13.59
CA THR A 769 -18.37 -39.54 -14.84
C THR A 769 -19.28 -38.45 -15.38
N GLN A 770 -19.05 -38.00 -16.61
CA GLN A 770 -19.97 -37.12 -17.34
C GLN A 770 -20.74 -37.94 -18.36
N THR A 771 -22.05 -38.05 -18.16
CA THR A 771 -22.93 -38.90 -18.97
C THR A 771 -23.37 -38.21 -20.26
N GLU A 772 -23.24 -38.91 -21.39
CA GLU A 772 -23.57 -38.40 -22.73
C GLU A 772 -22.90 -37.04 -23.03
N LEU A 773 -21.64 -36.89 -22.62
CA LEU A 773 -20.87 -35.66 -22.81
C LEU A 773 -20.58 -35.38 -24.28
N ILE A 774 -20.23 -36.41 -25.05
CA ILE A 774 -19.83 -36.30 -26.45
C ILE A 774 -20.96 -36.78 -27.35
N THR A 775 -21.45 -35.91 -28.21
CA THR A 775 -22.39 -36.23 -29.28
C THR A 775 -21.63 -36.35 -30.61
N VAL A 776 -21.74 -37.50 -31.26
CA VAL A 776 -21.11 -37.81 -32.54
C VAL A 776 -22.18 -37.87 -33.62
N ILE A 777 -21.99 -37.15 -34.71
CA ILE A 777 -22.93 -37.06 -35.83
C ILE A 777 -22.29 -37.52 -37.15
N ASP A 778 -23.14 -37.97 -38.08
CA ASP A 778 -22.69 -38.54 -39.37
C ASP A 778 -22.12 -37.51 -40.34
N GLN A 779 -22.55 -36.25 -40.25
CA GLN A 779 -22.17 -35.16 -41.16
C GLN A 779 -21.85 -33.89 -40.37
N PRO A 780 -20.90 -33.06 -40.83
CA PRO A 780 -20.61 -31.77 -40.21
C PRO A 780 -21.85 -30.88 -40.16
N VAL A 781 -22.02 -30.17 -39.05
CA VAL A 781 -23.08 -29.17 -38.88
C VAL A 781 -22.44 -27.84 -38.51
N GLU A 782 -22.84 -26.78 -39.21
CA GLU A 782 -22.46 -25.42 -38.88
C GLU A 782 -23.21 -24.96 -37.63
N LEU A 783 -22.49 -24.46 -36.62
CA LEU A 783 -23.09 -23.96 -35.39
C LEU A 783 -23.69 -22.57 -35.62
N THR A 784 -24.88 -22.34 -35.08
CA THR A 784 -25.55 -21.04 -35.10
C THR A 784 -25.27 -20.29 -33.80
N ASN A 785 -24.91 -19.00 -33.88
CA ASN A 785 -24.90 -18.11 -32.71
C ASN A 785 -26.32 -17.64 -32.41
N PHE A 786 -26.91 -18.19 -31.35
CA PHE A 786 -28.26 -17.84 -30.91
C PHE A 786 -28.32 -16.57 -30.07
N ALA A 787 -27.19 -16.07 -29.54
CA ALA A 787 -27.14 -14.87 -28.72
C ALA A 787 -27.15 -13.57 -29.54
N LEU A 788 -26.82 -13.64 -30.84
CA LEU A 788 -26.66 -12.47 -31.69
C LEU A 788 -27.92 -11.58 -31.70
N ASN A 789 -27.76 -10.32 -31.27
CA ASN A 789 -28.82 -9.31 -31.13
C ASN A 789 -30.00 -9.73 -30.25
N GLN A 790 -29.79 -10.64 -29.30
CA GLN A 790 -30.83 -11.06 -28.37
C GLN A 790 -31.01 -10.09 -27.19
N SER A 791 -32.11 -10.30 -26.45
CA SER A 791 -32.37 -9.56 -25.22
C SER A 791 -31.39 -9.97 -24.12
N VAL A 792 -30.80 -8.96 -23.47
CA VAL A 792 -29.82 -9.14 -22.39
C VAL A 792 -30.28 -8.41 -21.13
N GLN A 793 -30.11 -9.06 -19.98
CA GLN A 793 -30.23 -8.47 -18.65
C GLN A 793 -28.88 -8.52 -17.95
N VAL A 794 -28.45 -7.38 -17.41
CA VAL A 794 -27.23 -7.25 -16.61
C VAL A 794 -27.58 -6.66 -15.24
N ASP A 795 -26.75 -6.93 -14.24
CA ASP A 795 -26.90 -6.33 -12.92
C ASP A 795 -26.56 -4.83 -12.90
N SER A 796 -25.55 -4.44 -13.66
CA SER A 796 -25.12 -3.05 -13.80
C SER A 796 -24.37 -2.83 -15.11
N PHE A 797 -24.13 -1.56 -15.41
CA PHE A 797 -23.20 -1.15 -16.46
C PHE A 797 -22.65 0.26 -16.16
N THR A 798 -21.47 0.57 -16.68
CA THR A 798 -20.76 1.85 -16.47
C THR A 798 -21.46 3.03 -17.16
N ASN A 799 -21.95 2.84 -18.38
CA ASN A 799 -22.71 3.82 -19.16
C ASN A 799 -23.47 3.14 -20.33
N GLU A 800 -24.40 3.86 -20.96
CA GLU A 800 -25.26 3.34 -22.04
C GLU A 800 -24.49 2.75 -23.23
N SER A 801 -23.30 3.28 -23.53
CA SER A 801 -22.44 2.76 -24.61
C SER A 801 -21.73 1.45 -24.25
N GLU A 802 -21.78 1.05 -22.97
CA GLU A 802 -21.19 -0.18 -22.42
C GLU A 802 -22.25 -1.09 -21.77
N SER A 803 -23.50 -0.99 -22.22
CA SER A 803 -24.63 -1.78 -21.71
C SER A 803 -24.62 -3.25 -22.16
N GLY A 804 -25.37 -4.11 -21.47
CA GLY A 804 -25.41 -5.56 -21.74
C GLY A 804 -25.57 -5.99 -23.21
N PRO A 805 -26.46 -5.36 -24.02
CA PRO A 805 -26.61 -5.71 -25.44
C PRO A 805 -25.34 -5.56 -26.28
N LYS A 806 -24.35 -4.78 -25.81
CA LYS A 806 -23.06 -4.58 -26.49
C LYS A 806 -22.15 -5.80 -26.45
N ALA A 807 -22.44 -6.78 -25.61
CA ALA A 807 -21.70 -8.04 -25.56
C ALA A 807 -22.29 -9.12 -26.47
N VAL A 808 -23.34 -8.84 -27.25
CA VAL A 808 -23.97 -9.83 -28.14
C VAL A 808 -24.33 -9.24 -29.51
N ASP A 809 -23.70 -8.13 -29.91
CA ASP A 809 -24.02 -7.40 -31.15
C ASP A 809 -23.09 -7.73 -32.33
N GLY A 810 -22.14 -8.65 -32.12
CA GLY A 810 -21.19 -9.14 -33.12
C GLY A 810 -20.01 -8.20 -33.37
N LYS A 811 -19.70 -7.27 -32.46
CA LYS A 811 -18.70 -6.22 -32.68
C LYS A 811 -17.65 -6.14 -31.56
N LEU A 812 -16.38 -6.29 -31.93
CA LEU A 812 -15.25 -6.16 -31.01
C LEU A 812 -14.85 -4.71 -30.67
N ASN A 813 -15.57 -3.70 -31.14
CA ASN A 813 -15.34 -2.31 -30.74
C ASN A 813 -16.40 -1.78 -29.76
N THR A 814 -17.31 -2.65 -29.31
CA THR A 814 -18.28 -2.41 -28.24
C THR A 814 -18.13 -3.49 -27.19
N LYS A 815 -18.56 -3.21 -25.95
CA LYS A 815 -18.44 -4.16 -24.84
C LYS A 815 -19.54 -3.94 -23.82
N TRP A 816 -19.88 -4.97 -23.06
CA TRP A 816 -20.51 -4.78 -21.75
C TRP A 816 -19.42 -4.54 -20.71
N CYS A 817 -19.58 -3.49 -19.91
CA CYS A 817 -18.68 -3.15 -18.82
C CYS A 817 -19.48 -2.85 -17.55
N ALA A 818 -19.13 -3.51 -16.44
CA ALA A 818 -19.76 -3.31 -15.14
C ALA A 818 -18.71 -3.20 -14.04
N VAL A 819 -18.95 -2.33 -13.05
CA VAL A 819 -18.06 -2.05 -11.91
C VAL A 819 -18.84 -2.15 -10.60
N GLY A 820 -18.20 -2.60 -9.54
CA GLY A 820 -18.83 -2.71 -8.22
C GLY A 820 -18.35 -3.91 -7.41
N PRO A 821 -18.66 -3.95 -6.11
CA PRO A 821 -18.23 -5.03 -5.25
C PRO A 821 -18.97 -6.33 -5.60
N GLY A 822 -18.22 -7.42 -5.80
CA GLY A 822 -18.79 -8.77 -5.92
C GLY A 822 -18.69 -9.37 -7.32
N LYS A 823 -19.73 -10.12 -7.70
CA LYS A 823 -19.82 -10.85 -8.96
C LYS A 823 -20.68 -10.06 -9.95
N HIS A 824 -20.32 -10.09 -11.23
CA HIS A 824 -21.11 -9.45 -12.29
C HIS A 824 -21.84 -10.49 -13.13
N ASN A 825 -23.11 -10.23 -13.42
CA ASN A 825 -23.99 -11.16 -14.12
C ASN A 825 -24.49 -10.56 -15.44
N ILE A 826 -24.39 -11.37 -16.50
CA ILE A 826 -25.07 -11.13 -17.77
C ILE A 826 -25.94 -12.34 -18.10
N THR A 827 -27.22 -12.10 -18.35
CA THR A 827 -28.21 -13.11 -18.70
C THR A 827 -28.77 -12.82 -20.09
N ILE A 828 -28.67 -13.80 -20.98
CA ILE A 828 -29.08 -13.72 -22.38
C ILE A 828 -30.33 -14.58 -22.55
N ASP A 829 -31.43 -14.00 -23.05
CA ASP A 829 -32.63 -14.74 -23.47
C ASP A 829 -32.54 -15.02 -24.98
N LEU A 830 -32.35 -16.29 -25.36
CA LEU A 830 -32.24 -16.72 -26.75
C LEU A 830 -33.57 -16.59 -27.54
N GLY A 831 -34.65 -16.14 -26.88
CA GLY A 831 -35.98 -15.93 -27.44
C GLY A 831 -36.84 -17.21 -27.46
N LYS A 832 -36.22 -18.37 -27.65
CA LYS A 832 -36.85 -19.69 -27.54
C LYS A 832 -35.84 -20.74 -27.05
N SER A 833 -36.32 -21.93 -26.73
CA SER A 833 -35.44 -23.04 -26.34
C SER A 833 -34.68 -23.58 -27.55
N GLU A 834 -33.36 -23.63 -27.45
CA GLU A 834 -32.43 -24.09 -28.50
C GLU A 834 -31.48 -25.16 -27.95
N LYS A 835 -30.95 -26.02 -28.83
CA LYS A 835 -29.94 -27.02 -28.48
C LYS A 835 -28.54 -26.41 -28.55
N ILE A 836 -28.00 -26.04 -27.40
CA ILE A 836 -26.69 -25.37 -27.26
C ILE A 836 -25.67 -26.31 -26.64
N ASN A 837 -24.41 -26.13 -26.98
CA ASN A 837 -23.31 -26.97 -26.46
C ASN A 837 -21.98 -26.21 -26.31
N GLN A 838 -21.97 -24.91 -26.61
CA GLN A 838 -20.76 -24.12 -26.55
C GLN A 838 -21.06 -22.64 -26.31
N VAL A 839 -20.18 -21.99 -25.54
CA VAL A 839 -20.13 -20.52 -25.44
C VAL A 839 -18.74 -20.06 -25.82
N LEU A 840 -18.64 -19.02 -26.64
CA LEU A 840 -17.41 -18.31 -26.95
C LEU A 840 -17.48 -16.92 -26.32
N ILE A 841 -16.43 -16.51 -25.60
CA ILE A 841 -16.35 -15.20 -24.95
C ILE A 841 -15.08 -14.49 -25.40
N ASP A 842 -15.23 -13.30 -25.97
CA ASP A 842 -14.15 -12.36 -26.23
C ASP A 842 -14.01 -11.41 -25.03
N HIS A 843 -12.88 -11.49 -24.34
CA HIS A 843 -12.52 -10.71 -23.15
C HIS A 843 -11.84 -9.39 -23.54
N ALA A 844 -11.52 -8.57 -22.54
CA ALA A 844 -10.91 -7.24 -22.68
C ALA A 844 -9.82 -7.12 -23.77
N GLN A 845 -8.86 -8.05 -23.78
CA GLN A 845 -7.74 -8.01 -24.72
C GLN A 845 -8.16 -8.15 -26.19
N LYS A 846 -9.23 -8.89 -26.50
CA LYS A 846 -9.72 -9.02 -27.88
C LYS A 846 -10.30 -7.71 -28.41
N GLY A 847 -10.78 -6.87 -27.52
CA GLY A 847 -11.21 -5.51 -27.80
C GLY A 847 -10.10 -4.46 -27.78
N GLY A 848 -8.84 -4.88 -27.58
CA GLY A 848 -7.67 -4.00 -27.56
C GLY A 848 -7.23 -3.48 -26.19
N GLU A 849 -7.82 -3.97 -25.09
CA GLU A 849 -7.42 -3.59 -23.73
C GLU A 849 -6.26 -4.45 -23.19
N SER A 850 -5.75 -4.10 -22.00
CA SER A 850 -4.64 -4.83 -21.38
C SER A 850 -5.02 -6.28 -21.07
N PRO A 851 -4.12 -7.27 -21.25
CA PRO A 851 -4.35 -8.66 -20.84
C PRO A 851 -4.72 -8.82 -19.36
N ASP A 852 -4.28 -7.92 -18.49
CA ASP A 852 -4.60 -7.95 -17.06
C ASP A 852 -6.09 -7.69 -16.77
N MET A 853 -6.81 -7.10 -17.74
CA MET A 853 -8.25 -6.84 -17.66
C MET A 853 -9.11 -8.01 -18.17
N ASN A 854 -8.52 -9.10 -18.65
CA ASN A 854 -9.27 -10.29 -19.06
C ASN A 854 -10.01 -10.90 -17.86
N THR A 855 -11.26 -11.33 -18.06
CA THR A 855 -12.04 -12.01 -17.02
C THR A 855 -11.33 -13.28 -16.59
N SER A 856 -10.99 -13.36 -15.30
CA SER A 856 -10.15 -14.42 -14.76
C SER A 856 -10.98 -15.63 -14.33
N ASP A 857 -12.05 -15.41 -13.58
CA ASP A 857 -12.93 -16.50 -13.13
C ASP A 857 -14.37 -16.20 -13.52
N TYR A 858 -15.06 -17.17 -14.14
CA TYR A 858 -16.48 -17.05 -14.47
C TYR A 858 -17.17 -18.41 -14.52
N THR A 859 -18.49 -18.42 -14.36
CA THR A 859 -19.33 -19.60 -14.58
C THR A 859 -20.29 -19.36 -15.74
N ILE A 860 -20.69 -20.43 -16.41
CA ILE A 860 -21.78 -20.44 -17.39
C ILE A 860 -22.88 -21.34 -16.85
N GLU A 861 -24.08 -20.79 -16.75
CA GLU A 861 -25.28 -21.48 -16.32
C GLU A 861 -26.35 -21.40 -17.41
N ILE A 862 -27.16 -22.45 -17.52
CA ILE A 862 -28.25 -22.53 -18.51
C ILE A 862 -29.58 -22.80 -17.84
N SER A 863 -30.66 -22.31 -18.45
CA SER A 863 -32.02 -22.50 -17.94
C SER A 863 -33.06 -22.57 -19.07
N LYS A 864 -34.16 -23.28 -18.82
CA LYS A 864 -35.36 -23.28 -19.70
C LYS A 864 -36.37 -22.21 -19.31
N ASP A 865 -36.38 -21.77 -18.05
CA ASP A 865 -37.45 -20.98 -17.42
C ASP A 865 -36.98 -19.69 -16.72
N ASN A 866 -35.67 -19.41 -16.73
CA ASN A 866 -35.03 -18.28 -16.04
C ASN A 866 -35.13 -18.34 -14.50
N GLN A 867 -35.48 -19.50 -13.93
CA GLN A 867 -35.63 -19.71 -12.49
C GLN A 867 -34.73 -20.83 -12.00
N ASN A 868 -34.75 -21.97 -12.69
CA ASN A 868 -33.94 -23.13 -12.39
C ASN A 868 -32.70 -23.12 -13.28
N TRP A 869 -31.52 -23.00 -12.65
CA TRP A 869 -30.24 -22.85 -13.32
C TRP A 869 -29.38 -24.09 -13.13
N THR A 870 -28.71 -24.51 -14.20
CA THR A 870 -27.72 -25.58 -14.18
C THR A 870 -26.36 -25.01 -14.60
N GLU A 871 -25.36 -25.09 -13.72
CA GLU A 871 -23.98 -24.77 -14.07
C GLU A 871 -23.43 -25.82 -15.04
N VAL A 872 -22.93 -25.37 -16.19
CA VAL A 872 -22.35 -26.23 -17.23
C VAL A 872 -20.86 -25.99 -17.45
N VAL A 873 -20.35 -24.82 -17.04
CA VAL A 873 -18.93 -24.46 -17.12
C VAL A 873 -18.53 -23.65 -15.90
N ASN A 874 -17.33 -23.92 -15.39
CA ASN A 874 -16.69 -23.17 -14.31
C ASN A 874 -15.22 -22.92 -14.65
N VAL A 875 -14.92 -21.72 -15.14
CA VAL A 875 -13.57 -21.33 -15.55
C VAL A 875 -12.89 -20.58 -14.42
N LYS A 876 -11.63 -20.93 -14.17
CA LYS A 876 -10.76 -20.32 -13.17
C LYS A 876 -9.43 -19.92 -13.78
N LYS A 877 -8.93 -18.74 -13.39
CA LYS A 877 -7.64 -18.19 -13.79
C LYS A 877 -7.43 -18.13 -15.30
N ASN A 878 -8.48 -17.84 -16.05
CA ASN A 878 -8.38 -17.53 -17.46
C ASN A 878 -7.42 -16.35 -17.66
N LYS A 879 -6.50 -16.49 -18.61
CA LYS A 879 -5.62 -15.41 -19.08
C LYS A 879 -5.80 -15.12 -20.56
N LEU A 880 -6.61 -15.92 -21.25
CA LEU A 880 -6.82 -15.81 -22.68
C LEU A 880 -7.75 -14.62 -22.97
N GLY A 881 -7.44 -13.89 -24.03
CA GLY A 881 -8.34 -12.87 -24.56
C GLY A 881 -9.62 -13.46 -25.15
N GLU A 882 -9.65 -14.76 -25.45
CA GLU A 882 -10.84 -15.48 -25.95
C GLU A 882 -10.89 -16.88 -25.35
N THR A 883 -12.08 -17.28 -24.93
CA THR A 883 -12.33 -18.61 -24.40
C THR A 883 -13.42 -19.31 -25.20
N LYS A 884 -13.28 -20.64 -25.32
CA LYS A 884 -14.21 -21.52 -26.01
C LYS A 884 -14.59 -22.64 -25.07
N ASP A 885 -15.78 -22.52 -24.50
CA ASP A 885 -16.25 -23.36 -23.43
C ASP A 885 -17.32 -24.34 -23.95
N SER A 886 -16.90 -25.60 -24.16
CA SER A 886 -17.78 -26.68 -24.63
C SER A 886 -18.39 -27.45 -23.46
N PHE A 887 -19.67 -27.80 -23.56
CA PHE A 887 -20.40 -28.58 -22.56
C PHE A 887 -21.39 -29.55 -23.23
N LYS A 888 -22.00 -30.45 -22.44
CA LYS A 888 -22.99 -31.41 -22.94
C LYS A 888 -24.09 -30.69 -23.73
N GLN A 889 -24.42 -31.19 -24.92
CA GLN A 889 -25.52 -30.63 -25.71
C GLN A 889 -26.83 -30.66 -24.92
N THR A 890 -27.39 -29.48 -24.67
CA THR A 890 -28.54 -29.30 -23.77
C THR A 890 -29.53 -28.31 -24.37
N GLU A 891 -30.82 -28.57 -24.16
CA GLU A 891 -31.86 -27.59 -24.50
C GLU A 891 -31.95 -26.49 -23.44
N ALA A 892 -31.76 -25.24 -23.86
CA ALA A 892 -31.88 -24.07 -23.01
C ALA A 892 -32.45 -22.88 -23.76
N ARG A 893 -33.12 -21.98 -23.04
CA ARG A 893 -33.56 -20.67 -23.54
C ARG A 893 -32.73 -19.53 -22.97
N TYR A 894 -32.25 -19.68 -21.75
CA TYR A 894 -31.50 -18.65 -21.03
C TYR A 894 -30.08 -19.12 -20.77
N VAL A 895 -29.11 -18.22 -20.96
CA VAL A 895 -27.70 -18.44 -20.62
C VAL A 895 -27.27 -17.31 -19.70
N ARG A 896 -26.70 -17.63 -18.55
CA ARG A 896 -26.13 -16.67 -17.61
C ARG A 896 -24.63 -16.87 -17.50
N ILE A 897 -23.88 -15.80 -17.64
CA ILE A 897 -22.45 -15.75 -17.33
C ILE A 897 -22.28 -14.93 -16.06
N THR A 898 -21.62 -15.53 -15.08
CA THR A 898 -21.31 -14.87 -13.81
C THR A 898 -19.81 -14.69 -13.70
N ALA A 899 -19.31 -13.47 -13.89
CA ALA A 899 -17.91 -13.12 -13.63
C ALA A 899 -17.68 -13.09 -12.12
N THR A 900 -16.93 -14.07 -11.61
CA THR A 900 -16.62 -14.22 -10.18
C THR A 900 -15.28 -13.61 -9.79
N LYS A 901 -14.38 -13.43 -10.75
CA LYS A 901 -13.17 -12.60 -10.64
C LYS A 901 -13.01 -11.83 -11.96
N PRO A 902 -13.36 -10.52 -11.99
CA PRO A 902 -13.49 -9.77 -13.23
C PRO A 902 -12.18 -9.49 -13.98
N THR A 903 -11.04 -9.50 -13.29
CA THR A 903 -9.72 -9.23 -13.88
C THR A 903 -8.64 -10.14 -13.27
N GLN A 904 -7.40 -10.02 -13.75
CA GLN A 904 -6.25 -10.72 -13.16
C GLN A 904 -5.84 -10.13 -11.80
N GLY A 905 -6.10 -8.83 -11.59
CA GLY A 905 -5.73 -8.07 -10.40
C GLY A 905 -6.87 -7.79 -9.43
N ALA A 906 -6.77 -6.66 -8.73
CA ALA A 906 -7.79 -6.17 -7.79
C ALA A 906 -8.92 -5.38 -8.46
N ASP A 907 -8.76 -5.01 -9.74
CA ASP A 907 -9.79 -4.35 -10.53
C ASP A 907 -11.07 -5.19 -10.55
N THR A 908 -12.17 -4.57 -10.14
CA THR A 908 -13.49 -5.21 -10.06
C THR A 908 -14.31 -5.03 -11.34
N ALA A 909 -13.78 -4.35 -12.36
CA ALA A 909 -14.50 -4.13 -13.60
C ALA A 909 -14.49 -5.38 -14.50
N VAL A 910 -15.68 -5.89 -14.87
CA VAL A 910 -15.81 -6.91 -15.92
C VAL A 910 -15.90 -6.23 -17.28
N ARG A 911 -15.25 -6.79 -18.31
CA ARG A 911 -15.25 -6.28 -19.68
C ARG A 911 -15.39 -7.43 -20.66
N LEU A 912 -16.60 -7.64 -21.19
CA LEU A 912 -16.90 -8.67 -22.19
C LEU A 912 -17.26 -8.01 -23.51
N TYR A 913 -16.45 -8.24 -24.54
CA TYR A 913 -16.61 -7.63 -25.85
C TYR A 913 -17.61 -8.39 -26.72
N GLU A 914 -17.63 -9.72 -26.65
CA GLU A 914 -18.59 -10.53 -27.39
C GLU A 914 -18.86 -11.84 -26.65
N ILE A 915 -20.10 -12.32 -26.74
CA ILE A 915 -20.57 -13.59 -26.17
C ILE A 915 -21.40 -14.28 -27.25
N GLN A 916 -20.89 -15.39 -27.75
CA GLN A 916 -21.58 -16.23 -28.71
C GLN A 916 -22.10 -17.48 -28.02
N VAL A 917 -23.40 -17.74 -28.13
CA VAL A 917 -24.02 -18.98 -27.64
C VAL A 917 -24.27 -19.88 -28.84
N LEU A 918 -23.46 -20.93 -28.96
CA LEU A 918 -23.36 -21.76 -30.15
C LEU A 918 -24.08 -23.10 -29.97
N GLY A 919 -24.79 -23.51 -31.01
CA GLY A 919 -25.51 -24.79 -31.03
C GLY A 919 -25.99 -25.19 -32.41
N GLN A 920 -26.54 -26.40 -32.50
CA GLN A 920 -27.14 -26.91 -33.72
C GLN A 920 -28.52 -26.29 -33.91
N LYS A 921 -28.77 -25.72 -35.09
CA LYS A 921 -30.10 -25.22 -35.47
C LYS A 921 -31.09 -26.38 -35.51
N ASN A 922 -32.21 -26.22 -34.80
CA ASN A 922 -33.32 -27.16 -34.91
C ASN A 922 -33.86 -27.11 -36.36
N SER A 923 -33.80 -28.25 -37.05
CA SER A 923 -34.30 -28.43 -38.42
C SER A 923 -35.81 -28.27 -38.52
#